data_AF-A0A9X8H7K2-F1
#
_entry.id   AF-A0A9X8H7K2-F1
#
_cell.length_a   1.000
_cell.length_b   1.000
_cell.length_c   1.000
_cell.angle_alpha   90.00
_cell.angle_beta   90.00
_cell.angle_gamma   90.00
#
_symmetry.space_group_name_H-M   'P 1'
#
loop_
_entity.id
_entity.type
_entity.pdbx_description
1 polymer ?
#
loop_
_entity_poly.entity_id
_entity_poly.type
_entity_poly.pdbx_seq_one_letter_code
_entity_poly.pdbx_strand_id
1 'polypeptide(L)'
;MELFQFCQRTDKKLVRKESATLFTSVLELPDTTATLQTLVPVNDFQNALKDYLNPVATHATHVICPMSISGDVESANHKQQPHPIKALWFDLATNFALPKVKRRGRDYPQLLQYEVQCIKYIQYLRNDLYLHPRRAESYRLIAVCIKSLRAMLVDHWIVAWGNFTYPKEQSCVDLTPANALSFDAVTSYPFFKQFMEWIEFVQQAADDDDTSRREVLYKTREMSLVYAQYVAVLGELMLRCCDMAAILDPTMATACYEEAGLLVWRLLAESTCGDEWSVTSLAEHYFALGLLQPDVADEYGLRLNYMLGKVTKYAIKKDRSDCLDEWKVALEYFHTAETYRQRSDTLESLPHAFYQLHACRLKLLLAPVNKSGEKQTRDELAPSVHTLRLVNEYFYVKRPVKPSTSSDMSTDDALDWTQDRIGQLLAGDDASLWKARQHLLWNCLEAMERIPLDDRYFHPAYYMYAWGIRHGQAVVDLDNEFWADRCTLPSAVKAMKPLFDRKRQQVVAIWLSEADTNNLEELHQQQAKYDQLRLKYFTFYLHTMTLAGDSQRVSDLTSWVLSSKEEHWVVDAMLLKALSASSQLARGKLLDLFVKCLFPSQEEANYQSKVLAHLNRMYTIYLEYNEAWHRVRTSHE
;
A
#
# COMPACT_ATOMS: atom_id res chain seq x y z
N MET A 1 -9.50 -14.42 44.21
CA MET A 1 -10.69 -15.08 43.63
C MET A 1 -11.86 -14.13 43.49
N GLU A 2 -12.37 -13.54 44.58
CA GLU A 2 -13.48 -12.56 44.51
C GLU A 2 -13.11 -11.30 43.69
N LEU A 3 -11.88 -10.79 43.85
CA LEU A 3 -11.36 -9.67 43.05
C LEU A 3 -11.26 -10.00 41.55
N PHE A 4 -10.95 -11.26 41.22
CA PHE A 4 -10.84 -11.75 39.85
C PHE A 4 -12.24 -11.86 39.21
N GLN A 5 -13.21 -12.41 39.95
CA GLN A 5 -14.61 -12.44 39.54
C GLN A 5 -15.22 -11.03 39.46
N PHE A 6 -14.77 -10.09 40.29
CA PHE A 6 -15.15 -8.68 40.21
C PHE A 6 -14.66 -8.07 38.90
N CYS A 7 -13.36 -8.16 38.59
CA CYS A 7 -12.77 -7.66 37.33
C CYS A 7 -13.40 -8.28 36.08
N GLN A 8 -13.80 -9.55 36.12
CA GLN A 8 -14.50 -10.21 35.02
C GLN A 8 -15.94 -9.72 34.81
N ARG A 9 -16.56 -9.12 35.84
CA ARG A 9 -17.96 -8.62 35.82
C ARG A 9 -18.07 -7.11 35.59
N THR A 10 -16.99 -6.35 35.72
CA THR A 10 -16.99 -4.89 35.52
C THR A 10 -16.86 -4.50 34.04
N ASP A 11 -17.43 -3.36 33.68
CA ASP A 11 -17.48 -2.86 32.30
C ASP A 11 -16.07 -2.74 31.67
N LYS A 12 -15.91 -3.31 30.47
CA LYS A 12 -14.64 -3.52 29.76
C LYS A 12 -13.87 -2.23 29.47
N LYS A 13 -14.47 -1.04 29.56
CA LYS A 13 -13.80 0.24 29.23
C LYS A 13 -13.20 0.97 30.44
N LEU A 14 -13.72 0.77 31.66
CA LEU A 14 -13.32 1.58 32.82
C LEU A 14 -12.08 1.05 33.57
N VAL A 15 -11.77 -0.25 33.48
CA VAL A 15 -10.82 -0.91 34.41
C VAL A 15 -9.64 -1.60 33.71
N ARG A 16 -9.44 -1.45 32.39
CA ARG A 16 -8.44 -2.26 31.64
C ARG A 16 -7.02 -2.16 32.21
N LYS A 17 -6.56 -0.95 32.50
CA LYS A 17 -5.18 -0.73 32.97
C LYS A 17 -4.96 -1.29 34.38
N GLU A 18 -5.90 -1.04 35.28
CA GLU A 18 -5.85 -1.54 36.67
C GLU A 18 -6.02 -3.06 36.73
N SER A 19 -6.87 -3.63 35.86
CA SER A 19 -7.06 -5.07 35.72
C SER A 19 -5.80 -5.74 35.15
N ALA A 20 -5.14 -5.15 34.16
CA ALA A 20 -3.88 -5.67 33.63
C ALA A 20 -2.76 -5.67 34.67
N THR A 21 -2.63 -4.60 35.46
CA THR A 21 -1.67 -4.53 36.58
C THR A 21 -1.99 -5.62 37.61
N LEU A 22 -3.27 -5.76 37.98
CA LEU A 22 -3.70 -6.79 38.92
C LEU A 22 -3.38 -8.20 38.42
N PHE A 23 -3.74 -8.54 37.18
CA PHE A 23 -3.47 -9.86 36.61
C PHE A 23 -1.96 -10.13 36.48
N THR A 24 -1.16 -9.11 36.19
CA THR A 24 0.31 -9.21 36.20
C THR A 24 0.81 -9.54 37.60
N SER A 25 0.35 -8.82 38.64
CA SER A 25 0.73 -9.09 40.02
C SER A 25 0.31 -10.49 40.49
N VAL A 26 -0.84 -11.00 40.01
CA VAL A 26 -1.29 -12.38 40.29
C VAL A 26 -0.36 -13.40 39.62
N LEU A 27 0.11 -13.13 38.40
CA LEU A 27 1.03 -13.99 37.68
C LEU A 27 2.43 -14.04 38.33
N GLU A 28 2.87 -12.92 38.90
CA GLU A 28 4.16 -12.78 39.61
C GLU A 28 4.18 -13.46 40.98
N LEU A 29 3.04 -13.97 41.47
CA LEU A 29 3.01 -14.75 42.71
C LEU A 29 3.82 -16.06 42.54
N PRO A 30 4.56 -16.50 43.57
CA PRO A 30 5.59 -17.55 43.47
C PRO A 30 5.12 -18.87 42.84
N ASP A 31 3.85 -19.23 43.02
CA ASP A 31 3.30 -20.52 42.61
C ASP A 31 2.29 -20.43 41.45
N THR A 32 1.88 -19.23 41.03
CA THR A 32 0.82 -19.07 40.03
C THR A 32 1.24 -19.61 38.67
N THR A 33 2.45 -19.24 38.22
CA THR A 33 2.98 -19.69 36.92
C THR A 33 3.22 -21.21 36.92
N ALA A 34 3.76 -21.75 38.02
CA ALA A 34 3.95 -23.19 38.18
C ALA A 34 2.61 -23.95 38.18
N THR A 35 1.60 -23.41 38.86
CA THR A 35 0.23 -23.98 38.88
C THR A 35 -0.42 -23.92 37.50
N LEU A 36 -0.20 -22.86 36.72
CA LEU A 36 -0.72 -22.79 35.35
C LEU A 36 -0.03 -23.78 34.42
N GLN A 37 1.28 -24.00 34.60
CA GLN A 37 2.03 -24.98 33.83
C GLN A 37 1.62 -26.42 34.14
N THR A 38 1.28 -26.75 35.40
CA THR A 38 0.75 -28.08 35.73
C THR A 38 -0.65 -28.34 35.17
N LEU A 39 -1.39 -27.28 34.83
CA LEU A 39 -2.70 -27.38 34.19
C LEU A 39 -2.62 -27.60 32.68
N VAL A 40 -1.45 -27.39 32.05
CA VAL A 40 -1.27 -27.66 30.62
C VAL A 40 -1.20 -29.18 30.40
N PRO A 41 -2.11 -29.77 29.61
CA PRO A 41 -2.03 -31.19 29.30
C PRO A 41 -0.73 -31.48 28.53
N VAL A 42 0.05 -32.45 28.98
CA VAL A 42 1.24 -32.91 28.24
C VAL A 42 0.85 -34.15 27.45
N ASN A 43 0.55 -33.97 26.17
CA ASN A 43 0.26 -35.06 25.24
C ASN A 43 0.79 -34.72 23.83
N ASP A 44 0.66 -35.67 22.90
CA ASP A 44 1.14 -35.50 21.52
C ASP A 44 0.51 -34.32 20.79
N PHE A 45 -0.76 -33.99 21.08
CA PHE A 45 -1.43 -32.82 20.52
C PHE A 45 -0.82 -31.51 21.03
N GLN A 46 -0.56 -31.38 22.34
CA GLN A 46 0.08 -30.17 22.88
C GLN A 46 1.52 -29.99 22.37
N ASN A 47 2.25 -31.09 22.16
CA ASN A 47 3.57 -31.04 21.51
C ASN A 47 3.45 -30.57 20.05
N ALA A 48 2.50 -31.13 19.29
CA ALA A 48 2.23 -30.68 17.92
C ALA A 48 1.77 -29.22 17.86
N LEU A 49 0.95 -28.77 18.82
CA LEU A 49 0.50 -27.37 18.94
C LEU A 49 1.67 -26.43 19.26
N LYS A 50 2.62 -26.86 20.09
CA LYS A 50 3.84 -26.10 20.37
C LYS A 50 4.68 -25.92 19.12
N ASP A 51 4.86 -26.96 18.32
CA ASP A 51 5.58 -26.89 17.05
C ASP A 51 4.80 -26.06 16.01
N TYR A 52 3.47 -26.16 16.02
CA TYR A 52 2.59 -25.35 15.17
C TYR A 52 2.67 -23.85 15.49
N LEU A 53 2.75 -23.48 16.77
CA LEU A 53 2.88 -22.10 17.24
C LEU A 53 4.32 -21.58 17.30
N ASN A 54 5.30 -22.38 16.88
CA ASN A 54 6.71 -21.98 16.81
C ASN A 54 7.28 -22.23 15.39
N PRO A 55 6.79 -21.50 14.37
CA PRO A 55 7.20 -21.71 12.99
C PRO A 55 8.69 -21.42 12.79
N VAL A 56 9.27 -22.07 11.79
CA VAL A 56 10.65 -21.89 11.35
C VAL A 56 10.66 -20.99 10.11
N ALA A 57 11.64 -20.10 10.00
CA ALA A 57 11.76 -19.17 8.86
C ALA A 57 11.93 -19.93 7.54
N THR A 58 11.03 -19.77 6.59
CA THR A 58 11.12 -20.44 5.27
C THR A 58 10.70 -19.52 4.13
N HIS A 59 11.28 -19.75 2.95
CA HIS A 59 10.85 -19.11 1.70
C HIS A 59 9.49 -19.59 1.19
N ALA A 60 9.15 -20.85 1.49
CA ALA A 60 7.82 -21.37 1.21
C ALA A 60 6.82 -20.61 2.09
N THR A 61 6.00 -19.76 1.45
CA THR A 61 4.92 -19.07 2.13
C THR A 61 3.83 -20.10 2.38
N HIS A 62 3.70 -20.53 3.64
CA HIS A 62 2.61 -21.35 4.16
C HIS A 62 2.19 -22.59 3.35
N VAL A 63 2.72 -23.75 3.77
CA VAL A 63 2.40 -25.09 3.21
C VAL A 63 1.73 -25.98 4.27
N ILE A 64 1.44 -25.46 5.45
CA ILE A 64 1.09 -26.27 6.63
C ILE A 64 -0.40 -26.16 6.90
N CYS A 65 -1.10 -27.28 6.72
CA CYS A 65 -2.52 -27.36 7.00
C CYS A 65 -2.83 -27.11 8.48
N PRO A 66 -4.01 -26.53 8.78
CA PRO A 66 -4.48 -26.38 10.15
C PRO A 66 -4.59 -27.71 10.88
N MET A 67 -4.29 -27.70 12.18
CA MET A 67 -4.35 -28.92 12.98
C MET A 67 -5.78 -29.38 13.21
N SER A 68 -6.02 -30.70 13.05
CA SER A 68 -7.30 -31.29 13.45
C SER A 68 -7.38 -31.37 14.98
N ILE A 69 -8.33 -30.66 15.58
CA ILE A 69 -8.62 -30.78 17.01
C ILE A 69 -9.69 -31.86 17.18
N SER A 70 -9.28 -33.13 17.26
CA SER A 70 -10.19 -34.26 17.50
C SER A 70 -10.87 -34.17 18.88
N GLY A 71 -11.99 -34.89 19.03
CA GLY A 71 -13.05 -34.68 20.01
C GLY A 71 -12.71 -34.74 21.50
N ASP A 72 -11.49 -35.13 21.91
CA ASP A 72 -11.18 -35.49 23.30
C ASP A 72 -10.48 -34.40 24.12
N VAL A 73 -10.24 -33.21 23.55
CA VAL A 73 -9.80 -32.03 24.33
C VAL A 73 -11.02 -31.41 25.01
N GLU A 74 -11.42 -32.00 26.14
CA GLU A 74 -12.51 -31.61 27.05
C GLU A 74 -13.74 -31.02 26.34
N SER A 75 -14.72 -31.88 26.02
CA SER A 75 -16.12 -31.44 26.12
C SER A 75 -16.36 -31.09 27.60
N ALA A 76 -16.01 -29.86 27.98
CA ALA A 76 -16.28 -29.32 29.30
C ALA A 76 -17.75 -29.56 29.59
N ASN A 77 -18.03 -30.44 30.55
CA ASN A 77 -19.34 -30.55 31.17
C ASN A 77 -19.80 -29.12 31.48
N HIS A 78 -20.82 -28.62 30.78
CA HIS A 78 -21.37 -27.26 30.89
C HIS A 78 -21.89 -26.89 32.31
N LYS A 79 -21.62 -27.72 33.32
CA LYS A 79 -22.04 -27.58 34.71
C LYS A 79 -20.91 -27.21 35.69
N GLN A 80 -19.63 -27.22 35.29
CA GLN A 80 -18.54 -26.72 36.14
C GLN A 80 -18.07 -25.36 35.61
N GLN A 81 -18.20 -24.31 36.43
CA GLN A 81 -17.59 -23.02 36.12
C GLN A 81 -16.08 -23.24 35.94
N PRO A 82 -15.48 -22.84 34.79
CA PRO A 82 -14.06 -23.03 34.58
C PRO A 82 -13.30 -22.34 35.71
N HIS A 83 -12.32 -23.03 36.29
CA HIS A 83 -11.49 -22.46 37.35
C HIS A 83 -10.93 -21.11 36.86
N PRO A 84 -11.18 -19.98 37.55
CA PRO A 84 -10.88 -18.64 37.02
C PRO A 84 -9.42 -18.45 36.61
N ILE A 85 -8.48 -19.12 37.29
CA ILE A 85 -7.06 -19.14 36.91
C ILE A 85 -6.81 -19.65 35.49
N LYS A 86 -7.64 -20.58 34.98
CA LYS A 86 -7.52 -21.13 33.61
C LYS A 86 -7.73 -20.05 32.53
N ALA A 87 -8.38 -18.93 32.85
CA ALA A 87 -8.56 -17.81 31.92
C ALA A 87 -7.53 -16.68 32.12
N LEU A 88 -6.65 -16.78 33.12
CA LEU A 88 -5.75 -15.68 33.51
C LEU A 88 -4.91 -15.16 32.34
N TRP A 89 -4.36 -16.05 31.52
CA TRP A 89 -3.53 -15.65 30.38
C TRP A 89 -4.28 -14.81 29.34
N PHE A 90 -5.52 -15.19 29.05
CA PHE A 90 -6.38 -14.45 28.14
C PHE A 90 -6.93 -13.17 28.75
N ASP A 91 -7.34 -13.20 30.01
CA ASP A 91 -7.79 -11.99 30.71
C ASP A 91 -6.64 -10.97 30.83
N LEU A 92 -5.41 -11.44 31.05
CA LEU A 92 -4.21 -10.62 31.02
C LEU A 92 -3.99 -10.01 29.63
N ALA A 93 -4.03 -10.82 28.57
CA ALA A 93 -3.85 -10.35 27.20
C ALA A 93 -4.93 -9.34 26.79
N THR A 94 -6.22 -9.64 26.99
CA THR A 94 -7.33 -8.74 26.61
C THR A 94 -7.35 -7.41 27.35
N ASN A 95 -6.72 -7.33 28.52
CA ASN A 95 -6.54 -6.10 29.28
C ASN A 95 -5.18 -5.43 29.05
N PHE A 96 -4.24 -6.11 28.39
CA PHE A 96 -2.91 -5.60 28.10
C PHE A 96 -2.98 -4.42 27.12
N ALA A 97 -2.40 -3.29 27.52
CA ALA A 97 -2.37 -2.08 26.71
C ALA A 97 -1.02 -1.98 25.96
N LEU A 98 -1.06 -2.16 24.65
CA LEU A 98 0.10 -1.86 23.81
C LEU A 98 0.32 -0.33 23.76
N PRO A 99 1.58 0.14 23.82
CA PRO A 99 1.86 1.57 23.76
C PRO A 99 1.47 2.14 22.40
N LYS A 100 0.94 3.37 22.39
CA LYS A 100 0.72 4.10 21.14
C LYS A 100 2.09 4.60 20.65
N VAL A 101 2.57 4.03 19.57
CA VAL A 101 3.85 4.42 18.96
C VAL A 101 3.59 5.02 17.60
N LYS A 102 4.25 6.15 17.32
CA LYS A 102 4.24 6.72 15.98
C LYS A 102 5.05 5.78 15.09
N ARG A 103 4.46 5.32 14.00
CA ARG A 103 5.17 4.51 12.99
C ARG A 103 6.24 5.31 12.22
N ARG A 104 6.57 6.53 12.64
CA ARG A 104 7.40 7.50 11.90
C ARG A 104 8.53 8.02 12.75
N GLY A 105 9.62 8.37 12.07
CA GLY A 105 10.79 9.02 12.65
C GLY A 105 11.88 8.03 13.05
N ARG A 106 12.93 8.56 13.67
CA ARG A 106 14.11 7.80 14.10
C ARG A 106 14.07 7.44 15.60
N ASP A 107 12.88 7.42 16.22
CA ASP A 107 12.71 7.05 17.64
C ASP A 107 12.71 5.53 17.82
N TYR A 108 13.83 4.90 17.45
CA TYR A 108 14.04 3.46 17.55
C TYR A 108 13.93 2.90 18.99
N PRO A 109 14.30 3.62 20.07
CA PRO A 109 14.05 3.17 21.44
C PRO A 109 12.56 2.95 21.74
N GLN A 110 11.67 3.82 21.25
CA GLN A 110 10.23 3.64 21.40
C GLN A 110 9.72 2.42 20.62
N LEU A 111 10.26 2.18 19.43
CA LEU A 111 9.92 1.02 18.58
C LEU A 111 10.38 -0.30 19.20
N LEU A 112 11.58 -0.31 19.79
CA LEU A 112 12.09 -1.44 20.58
C LEU A 112 11.17 -1.76 21.76
N GLN A 113 10.72 -0.74 22.50
CA GLN A 113 9.78 -0.96 23.60
C GLN A 113 8.48 -1.59 23.10
N TYR A 114 7.92 -1.09 21.99
CA TYR A 114 6.72 -1.63 21.39
C TYR A 114 6.87 -3.09 20.92
N GLU A 115 7.99 -3.41 20.26
CA GLU A 115 8.34 -4.78 19.88
C GLU A 115 8.31 -5.72 21.08
N VAL A 116 9.03 -5.38 22.16
CA VAL A 116 9.10 -6.20 23.38
C VAL A 116 7.71 -6.42 23.99
N GLN A 117 6.86 -5.38 24.01
CA GLN A 117 5.49 -5.52 24.51
C GLN A 117 4.61 -6.40 23.60
N CYS A 118 4.80 -6.34 22.28
CA CYS A 118 4.09 -7.21 21.34
C CYS A 118 4.50 -8.69 21.51
N ILE A 119 5.79 -8.98 21.64
CA ILE A 119 6.26 -10.34 21.88
C ILE A 119 5.72 -10.88 23.21
N LYS A 120 5.72 -10.07 24.26
CA LYS A 120 5.12 -10.42 25.56
C LYS A 120 3.62 -10.74 25.44
N TYR A 121 2.88 -9.91 24.69
CA TYR A 121 1.46 -10.11 24.41
C TYR A 121 1.19 -11.43 23.67
N ILE A 122 1.99 -11.73 22.63
CA ILE A 122 1.89 -12.98 21.88
C ILE A 122 2.16 -14.18 22.77
N GLN A 123 3.15 -14.10 23.68
CA GLN A 123 3.46 -15.17 24.63
C GLN A 123 2.31 -15.45 25.60
N TYR A 124 1.61 -14.42 26.09
CA TYR A 124 0.41 -14.62 26.91
C TYR A 124 -0.67 -15.41 26.16
N LEU A 125 -0.94 -15.07 24.91
CA LEU A 125 -1.94 -15.77 24.10
C LEU A 125 -1.50 -17.18 23.70
N ARG A 126 -0.21 -17.42 23.43
CA ARG A 126 0.31 -18.78 23.19
C ARG A 126 0.16 -19.66 24.43
N ASN A 127 0.43 -19.12 25.62
CA ASN A 127 0.22 -19.84 26.87
C ASN A 127 -1.26 -20.15 27.12
N ASP A 128 -2.16 -19.24 26.75
CA ASP A 128 -3.60 -19.50 26.78
C ASP A 128 -4.00 -20.63 25.82
N LEU A 129 -3.46 -20.67 24.61
CA LEU A 129 -3.76 -21.69 23.62
C LEU A 129 -3.31 -23.10 24.04
N TYR A 130 -2.23 -23.22 24.82
CA TYR A 130 -1.83 -24.51 25.38
C TYR A 130 -2.87 -25.07 26.37
N LEU A 131 -3.60 -24.19 27.07
CA LEU A 131 -4.69 -24.55 27.97
C LEU A 131 -6.04 -24.68 27.25
N HIS A 132 -6.31 -23.81 26.26
CA HIS A 132 -7.57 -23.72 25.54
C HIS A 132 -7.35 -23.71 24.01
N PRO A 133 -6.96 -24.85 23.41
CA PRO A 133 -6.66 -24.91 21.97
C PRO A 133 -7.83 -24.57 21.04
N ARG A 134 -9.07 -24.60 21.55
CA ARG A 134 -10.29 -24.28 20.79
C ARG A 134 -10.68 -22.80 20.83
N ARG A 135 -9.91 -21.93 21.51
CA ARG A 135 -10.24 -20.51 21.61
C ARG A 135 -9.81 -19.75 20.36
N ALA A 136 -10.71 -19.67 19.37
CA ALA A 136 -10.50 -18.95 18.11
C ALA A 136 -9.99 -17.52 18.31
N GLU A 137 -10.55 -16.79 19.28
CA GLU A 137 -10.17 -15.41 19.60
C GLU A 137 -8.68 -15.25 19.96
N SER A 138 -8.08 -16.22 20.65
CA SER A 138 -6.65 -16.13 21.01
C SER A 138 -5.75 -16.20 19.77
N TYR A 139 -6.10 -17.06 18.79
CA TYR A 139 -5.41 -17.08 17.50
C TYR A 139 -5.62 -15.76 16.74
N ARG A 140 -6.85 -15.26 16.70
CA ARG A 140 -7.19 -13.99 16.02
C ARG A 140 -6.37 -12.83 16.58
N LEU A 141 -6.28 -12.70 17.90
CA LEU A 141 -5.55 -11.62 18.57
C LEU A 141 -4.03 -11.71 18.33
N ILE A 142 -3.45 -12.93 18.27
CA ILE A 142 -2.06 -13.13 17.85
C ILE A 142 -1.86 -12.60 16.44
N ALA A 143 -2.73 -12.98 15.49
CA ALA A 143 -2.64 -12.54 14.10
C ALA A 143 -2.70 -11.01 13.96
N VAL A 144 -3.61 -10.32 14.67
CA VAL A 144 -3.71 -8.84 14.66
C VAL A 144 -2.44 -8.18 15.21
N CYS A 145 -1.90 -8.70 16.32
CA CYS A 145 -0.68 -8.16 16.92
C CYS A 145 0.51 -8.31 15.96
N ILE A 146 0.67 -9.50 15.37
CA ILE A 146 1.73 -9.78 14.40
C ILE A 146 1.59 -8.92 13.15
N LYS A 147 0.38 -8.76 12.60
CA LYS A 147 0.09 -7.88 11.45
C LYS A 147 0.65 -6.48 11.67
N SER A 148 0.45 -5.94 12.87
CA SER A 148 0.90 -4.59 13.26
C SER A 148 2.40 -4.53 13.46
N LEU A 149 2.98 -5.47 14.20
CA LEU A 149 4.43 -5.56 14.45
C LEU A 149 5.20 -5.73 13.14
N ARG A 150 4.80 -6.68 12.30
CA ARG A 150 5.41 -6.95 11.00
C ARG A 150 5.36 -5.72 10.10
N ALA A 151 4.21 -5.07 9.97
CA ALA A 151 4.08 -3.87 9.13
C ALA A 151 5.06 -2.76 9.56
N MET A 152 5.22 -2.56 10.87
CA MET A 152 6.17 -1.60 11.43
C MET A 152 7.63 -1.98 11.14
N LEU A 153 7.99 -3.26 11.28
CA LEU A 153 9.34 -3.75 10.96
C LEU A 153 9.68 -3.53 9.47
N VAL A 154 8.75 -3.91 8.59
CA VAL A 154 8.88 -3.74 7.13
C VAL A 154 9.01 -2.26 6.76
N ASP A 155 8.16 -1.39 7.30
CA ASP A 155 8.21 0.05 6.99
C ASP A 155 9.58 0.64 7.36
N HIS A 156 10.14 0.32 8.54
CA HIS A 156 11.45 0.83 8.96
C HIS A 156 12.61 0.19 8.21
N TRP A 157 12.52 -1.10 7.88
CA TRP A 157 13.52 -1.77 7.05
C TRP A 157 13.59 -1.18 5.65
N ILE A 158 12.45 -0.98 4.98
CA ILE A 158 12.42 -0.37 3.63
C ILE A 158 13.00 1.03 3.66
N VAL A 159 12.64 1.82 4.68
CA VAL A 159 13.16 3.18 4.87
C VAL A 159 14.67 3.13 5.08
N ALA A 160 15.18 2.28 5.96
CA ALA A 160 16.61 2.23 6.25
C ALA A 160 17.44 1.61 5.14
N TRP A 161 16.96 0.56 4.47
CA TRP A 161 17.60 0.00 3.29
C TRP A 161 17.65 1.02 2.14
N GLY A 162 16.57 1.77 1.98
CA GLY A 162 16.52 2.92 1.08
C GLY A 162 17.36 4.10 1.55
N ASN A 163 17.87 4.11 2.79
CA ASN A 163 18.57 5.24 3.42
C ASN A 163 20.04 4.95 3.85
N PHE A 164 20.57 3.74 3.76
CA PHE A 164 21.86 3.48 4.43
C PHE A 164 22.73 2.41 3.73
N THR A 165 22.42 1.96 2.51
CA THR A 165 23.09 0.74 1.98
C THR A 165 23.43 0.66 0.50
N TYR A 166 24.72 0.38 0.26
CA TYR A 166 25.23 -0.55 -0.74
C TYR A 166 25.03 -2.02 -0.28
N PRO A 167 24.66 -2.96 -1.16
CA PRO A 167 24.40 -2.82 -2.60
C PRO A 167 23.00 -2.29 -2.92
N LYS A 168 22.86 -1.69 -4.11
CA LYS A 168 21.58 -1.20 -4.67
C LYS A 168 20.49 -2.26 -4.79
N GLU A 169 20.86 -3.54 -4.77
CA GLU A 169 19.95 -4.68 -4.86
C GLU A 169 20.20 -5.61 -3.67
N GLN A 170 19.14 -5.91 -2.93
CA GLN A 170 19.20 -6.90 -1.87
C GLN A 170 19.30 -8.29 -2.52
N SER A 171 20.42 -8.99 -2.31
CA SER A 171 20.52 -10.40 -2.67
C SER A 171 19.49 -11.18 -1.85
N CYS A 172 18.76 -12.10 -2.48
CA CYS A 172 17.84 -12.96 -1.77
C CYS A 172 18.60 -13.73 -0.67
N VAL A 173 18.12 -13.56 0.56
CA VAL A 173 18.70 -14.22 1.74
C VAL A 173 18.41 -15.71 1.65
N ASP A 174 19.41 -16.56 1.86
CA ASP A 174 19.20 -18.00 1.91
C ASP A 174 18.51 -18.40 3.24
N LEU A 175 17.24 -18.81 3.15
CA LEU A 175 16.45 -19.35 4.26
C LEU A 175 16.33 -20.88 4.15
N THR A 176 17.33 -21.56 3.57
CA THR A 176 17.38 -23.02 3.58
C THR A 176 17.33 -23.57 5.01
N PRO A 177 16.79 -24.80 5.20
CA PRO A 177 16.57 -25.38 6.52
C PRO A 177 17.82 -25.43 7.44
N ALA A 178 19.03 -25.40 6.86
CA ALA A 178 20.29 -25.41 7.62
C ALA A 178 20.50 -24.12 8.45
N ASN A 179 19.93 -22.99 8.02
CA ASN A 179 20.12 -21.67 8.65
C ASN A 179 18.82 -21.08 9.22
N ALA A 180 17.71 -21.81 9.12
CA ALA A 180 16.39 -21.32 9.48
C ALA A 180 16.17 -21.34 11.00
N LEU A 181 15.79 -20.20 11.57
CA LEU A 181 15.50 -20.06 13.00
C LEU A 181 13.99 -20.16 13.27
N SER A 182 13.64 -20.65 14.45
CA SER A 182 12.26 -20.68 14.93
C SER A 182 11.82 -19.31 15.47
N PHE A 183 10.51 -19.08 15.56
CA PHE A 183 9.94 -17.87 16.16
C PHE A 183 10.56 -17.57 17.55
N ASP A 184 10.68 -18.59 18.41
CA ASP A 184 11.25 -18.42 19.75
C ASP A 184 12.74 -18.03 19.71
N ALA A 185 13.50 -18.58 18.75
CA ALA A 185 14.92 -18.24 18.57
C ALA A 185 15.13 -16.84 17.97
N VAL A 186 14.24 -16.41 17.07
CA VAL A 186 14.32 -15.08 16.45
C VAL A 186 13.90 -13.98 17.44
N THR A 187 12.83 -14.22 18.20
CA THR A 187 12.27 -13.21 19.11
C THR A 187 13.01 -13.10 20.45
N SER A 188 13.96 -13.99 20.74
CA SER A 188 14.84 -13.84 21.91
C SER A 188 15.78 -12.64 21.82
N TYR A 189 16.04 -12.15 20.59
CA TYR A 189 16.85 -10.96 20.33
C TYR A 189 16.02 -9.94 19.55
N PRO A 190 15.56 -8.84 20.19
CA PRO A 190 14.73 -7.86 19.52
C PRO A 190 15.36 -7.29 18.24
N PHE A 191 14.58 -7.18 17.18
CA PHE A 191 14.97 -6.62 15.90
C PHE A 191 15.44 -5.18 16.05
N PHE A 192 14.67 -4.31 16.69
CA PHE A 192 15.01 -2.88 16.74
C PHE A 192 16.29 -2.62 17.54
N LYS A 193 16.66 -3.51 18.46
CA LYS A 193 17.95 -3.45 19.13
C LYS A 193 19.09 -3.69 18.14
N GLN A 194 19.04 -4.80 17.40
CA GLN A 194 20.04 -5.15 16.38
C GLN A 194 20.08 -4.11 15.25
N PHE A 195 18.93 -3.56 14.89
CA PHE A 195 18.77 -2.53 13.87
C PHE A 195 19.43 -1.20 14.27
N MET A 196 19.28 -0.77 15.54
CA MET A 196 19.98 0.41 16.04
C MET A 196 21.51 0.22 16.01
N GLU A 197 21.99 -0.92 16.50
CA GLU A 197 23.41 -1.28 16.48
C GLU A 197 23.97 -1.26 15.04
N TRP A 198 23.20 -1.78 14.08
CA TRP A 198 23.55 -1.75 12.66
C TRP A 198 23.55 -0.33 12.08
N ILE A 199 22.53 0.50 12.35
CA ILE A 199 22.49 1.88 11.86
C ILE A 199 23.69 2.69 12.38
N GLU A 200 23.99 2.58 13.68
CA GLU A 200 25.14 3.26 14.30
C GLU A 200 26.45 2.84 13.64
N PHE A 201 26.62 1.54 13.39
CA PHE A 201 27.79 1.00 12.70
C PHE A 201 27.93 1.57 11.28
N VAL A 202 26.85 1.57 10.49
CA VAL A 202 26.87 2.08 9.11
C VAL A 202 27.19 3.56 9.07
N GLN A 203 26.59 4.35 9.96
CA GLN A 203 26.84 5.79 10.03
C GLN A 203 28.29 6.12 10.40
N GLN A 204 28.91 5.34 11.29
CA GLN A 204 30.31 5.53 11.67
C GLN A 204 31.29 5.10 10.57
N ALA A 205 30.92 4.11 9.76
CA ALA A 205 31.77 3.56 8.69
C ALA A 205 31.70 4.35 7.37
N ALA A 206 30.74 5.27 7.21
CA ALA A 206 30.56 6.07 6.00
C ALA A 206 31.68 7.11 5.77
N ASP A 207 32.50 7.40 6.79
CA ASP A 207 33.47 8.50 6.78
C ASP A 207 34.91 8.11 6.40
N ASP A 208 35.32 6.83 6.25
CA ASP A 208 36.71 6.49 5.86
C ASP A 208 36.92 5.06 5.30
N ASP A 209 37.72 4.96 4.22
CA ASP A 209 38.42 3.77 3.66
C ASP A 209 37.63 2.61 2.99
N ASP A 210 38.25 1.95 2.00
CA ASP A 210 37.68 0.82 1.24
C ASP A 210 37.50 -0.45 2.10
N THR A 211 38.24 -0.55 3.21
CA THR A 211 38.15 -1.65 4.18
C THR A 211 36.84 -1.57 4.97
N SER A 212 36.43 -0.38 5.39
CA SER A 212 35.18 -0.10 6.10
C SER A 212 33.96 -0.43 5.25
N ARG A 213 34.04 -0.20 3.92
CA ARG A 213 32.96 -0.55 2.97
C ARG A 213 32.68 -2.05 2.93
N ARG A 214 33.72 -2.90 3.01
CA ARG A 214 33.54 -4.36 3.03
C ARG A 214 32.90 -4.84 4.33
N GLU A 215 33.24 -4.22 5.45
CA GLU A 215 32.67 -4.55 6.75
C GLU A 215 31.20 -4.13 6.84
N VAL A 216 30.85 -2.94 6.31
CA VAL A 216 29.45 -2.50 6.13
C VAL A 216 28.67 -3.49 5.29
N LEU A 217 29.21 -3.95 4.16
CA LEU A 217 28.55 -4.96 3.32
C LEU A 217 28.28 -6.27 4.09
N TYR A 218 29.23 -6.71 4.91
CA TYR A 218 29.08 -7.92 5.72
C TYR A 218 27.99 -7.74 6.80
N LYS A 219 28.06 -6.66 7.58
CA LYS A 219 27.09 -6.34 8.64
C LYS A 219 25.68 -6.12 8.09
N THR A 220 25.56 -5.50 6.93
CA THR A 220 24.29 -5.32 6.22
C THR A 220 23.69 -6.64 5.73
N ARG A 221 24.52 -7.61 5.31
CA ARG A 221 24.05 -8.96 4.98
C ARG A 221 23.57 -9.71 6.23
N GLU A 222 24.29 -9.60 7.35
CA GLU A 222 23.85 -10.16 8.62
C GLU A 222 22.49 -9.58 9.04
N MET A 223 22.35 -8.25 9.00
CA MET A 223 21.08 -7.59 9.36
C MET A 223 19.94 -7.94 8.38
N SER A 224 20.24 -8.12 7.10
CA SER A 224 19.27 -8.60 6.11
C SER A 224 18.77 -10.01 6.43
N LEU A 225 19.66 -10.89 6.89
CA LEU A 225 19.29 -12.24 7.32
C LEU A 225 18.38 -12.19 8.55
N VAL A 226 18.73 -11.38 9.55
CA VAL A 226 17.89 -11.14 10.73
C VAL A 226 16.50 -10.65 10.32
N TYR A 227 16.43 -9.62 9.48
CA TYR A 227 15.18 -9.08 8.95
C TYR A 227 14.34 -10.16 8.25
N ALA A 228 14.94 -10.90 7.31
CA ALA A 228 14.25 -11.92 6.53
C ALA A 228 13.70 -13.04 7.42
N GLN A 229 14.49 -13.53 8.38
CA GLN A 229 14.05 -14.53 9.35
C GLN A 229 12.90 -14.03 10.20
N TYR A 230 13.01 -12.80 10.74
CA TYR A 230 11.99 -12.20 11.61
C TYR A 230 10.66 -12.01 10.89
N VAL A 231 10.68 -11.42 9.70
CA VAL A 231 9.46 -11.18 8.93
C VAL A 231 8.83 -12.49 8.42
N ALA A 232 9.65 -13.50 8.10
CA ALA A 232 9.16 -14.82 7.68
C ALA A 232 8.45 -15.57 8.82
N VAL A 233 9.06 -15.68 10.02
CA VAL A 233 8.41 -16.38 11.16
C VAL A 233 7.15 -15.67 11.63
N LEU A 234 7.14 -14.34 11.61
CA LEU A 234 5.94 -13.55 11.89
C LEU A 234 4.85 -13.84 10.85
N GLY A 235 5.19 -13.79 9.56
CA GLY A 235 4.24 -14.08 8.49
C GLY A 235 3.62 -15.47 8.63
N GLU A 236 4.45 -16.49 8.84
CA GLU A 236 4.00 -17.87 8.99
C GLU A 236 3.13 -18.07 10.25
N LEU A 237 3.51 -17.50 11.39
CA LEU A 237 2.72 -17.59 12.62
C LEU A 237 1.34 -16.92 12.45
N MET A 238 1.30 -15.78 11.76
CA MET A 238 0.05 -15.07 11.48
C MET A 238 -0.88 -15.91 10.60
N LEU A 239 -0.38 -16.49 9.50
CA LEU A 239 -1.19 -17.33 8.59
C LEU A 239 -1.77 -18.55 9.33
N ARG A 240 -0.92 -19.27 10.05
CA ARG A 240 -1.32 -20.39 10.90
C ARG A 240 -2.41 -20.03 11.91
N CYS A 241 -2.33 -18.85 12.50
CA CYS A 241 -3.33 -18.36 13.45
C CYS A 241 -4.64 -17.94 12.75
N CYS A 242 -4.57 -17.28 11.60
CA CYS A 242 -5.76 -16.96 10.80
C CYS A 242 -6.52 -18.22 10.41
N ASP A 243 -5.82 -19.26 9.97
CA ASP A 243 -6.47 -20.48 9.50
C ASP A 243 -7.08 -21.30 10.64
N MET A 244 -6.39 -21.37 11.78
CA MET A 244 -6.96 -21.98 12.99
C MET A 244 -8.20 -21.20 13.48
N ALA A 245 -8.14 -19.87 13.52
CA ALA A 245 -9.27 -19.04 13.93
C ALA A 245 -10.48 -19.24 13.01
N ALA A 246 -10.27 -19.25 11.68
CA ALA A 246 -11.32 -19.44 10.69
C ALA A 246 -11.99 -20.81 10.79
N ILE A 247 -11.23 -21.87 11.07
CA ILE A 247 -11.77 -23.23 11.23
C ILE A 247 -12.55 -23.38 12.54
N LEU A 248 -12.07 -22.76 13.62
CA LEU A 248 -12.69 -22.90 14.93
C LEU A 248 -13.95 -22.03 15.08
N ASP A 249 -14.02 -20.90 14.40
CA ASP A 249 -15.17 -20.01 14.42
C ASP A 249 -15.52 -19.49 13.01
N PRO A 250 -16.55 -20.08 12.37
CA PRO A 250 -17.02 -19.67 11.04
C PRO A 250 -17.44 -18.20 10.97
N THR A 251 -17.85 -17.58 12.08
CA THR A 251 -18.33 -16.19 12.08
C THR A 251 -17.22 -15.16 11.83
N MET A 252 -15.97 -15.52 12.15
CA MET A 252 -14.78 -14.68 11.88
C MET A 252 -13.95 -15.16 10.68
N ALA A 253 -14.34 -16.26 10.03
CA ALA A 253 -13.58 -16.86 8.94
C ALA A 253 -13.32 -15.89 7.79
N THR A 254 -14.33 -15.16 7.33
CA THR A 254 -14.19 -14.16 6.25
C THR A 254 -13.14 -13.09 6.60
N ALA A 255 -13.13 -12.61 7.85
CA ALA A 255 -12.16 -11.63 8.31
C ALA A 255 -10.74 -12.21 8.41
N CYS A 256 -10.61 -13.45 8.88
CA CYS A 256 -9.33 -14.15 8.97
C CYS A 256 -8.72 -14.38 7.58
N TYR A 257 -9.51 -14.84 6.62
CA TYR A 257 -9.05 -15.07 5.24
C TYR A 257 -8.74 -13.77 4.51
N GLU A 258 -9.52 -12.70 4.75
CA GLU A 258 -9.14 -11.36 4.28
C GLU A 258 -7.76 -10.96 4.80
N GLU A 259 -7.51 -11.09 6.10
CA GLU A 259 -6.22 -10.71 6.69
C GLU A 259 -5.05 -11.57 6.25
N ALA A 260 -5.26 -12.88 6.10
CA ALA A 260 -4.27 -13.79 5.56
C ALA A 260 -3.91 -13.41 4.12
N GLY A 261 -4.92 -13.23 3.26
CA GLY A 261 -4.72 -12.78 1.87
C GLY A 261 -4.00 -11.43 1.78
N LEU A 262 -4.27 -10.51 2.70
CA LEU A 262 -3.59 -9.20 2.75
C LEU A 262 -2.13 -9.30 3.15
N LEU A 263 -1.78 -10.19 4.09
CA LEU A 263 -0.40 -10.47 4.44
C LEU A 263 0.35 -11.01 3.21
N VAL A 264 -0.22 -11.99 2.52
CA VAL A 264 0.37 -12.60 1.32
C VAL A 264 0.48 -11.58 0.17
N TRP A 265 -0.54 -10.74 -0.02
CA TRP A 265 -0.49 -9.64 -0.98
C TRP A 265 0.64 -8.63 -0.69
N ARG A 266 0.93 -8.36 0.59
CA ARG A 266 2.04 -7.48 0.98
C ARG A 266 3.39 -8.14 0.71
N LEU A 267 3.51 -9.46 0.96
CA LEU A 267 4.69 -10.23 0.61
C LEU A 267 5.02 -10.15 -0.90
N LEU A 268 4.02 -10.17 -1.79
CA LEU A 268 4.23 -9.96 -3.24
C LEU A 268 4.87 -8.62 -3.58
N ALA A 269 4.57 -7.57 -2.81
CA ALA A 269 5.15 -6.25 -3.01
C ALA A 269 6.56 -6.13 -2.41
N GLU A 270 6.93 -7.04 -1.51
CA GLU A 270 8.21 -7.08 -0.80
C GLU A 270 9.21 -8.06 -1.47
N SER A 271 8.75 -9.03 -2.26
CA SER A 271 9.59 -10.10 -2.83
C SER A 271 10.43 -9.62 -4.02
N THR A 272 11.73 -9.88 -3.94
CA THR A 272 12.69 -9.91 -5.08
C THR A 272 13.13 -11.33 -5.44
N CYS A 273 12.42 -12.38 -4.98
CA CYS A 273 12.91 -13.76 -4.99
C CYS A 273 11.97 -14.78 -5.69
N GLY A 274 12.58 -15.81 -6.27
CA GLY A 274 12.20 -16.46 -7.53
C GLY A 274 11.02 -17.45 -7.58
N ASP A 275 10.12 -17.53 -6.60
CA ASP A 275 8.93 -18.42 -6.67
C ASP A 275 7.59 -17.69 -6.43
N GLU A 276 7.55 -16.42 -6.84
CA GLU A 276 6.42 -15.49 -6.76
C GLU A 276 5.09 -15.98 -7.40
N TRP A 277 5.12 -17.02 -8.24
CA TRP A 277 3.89 -17.64 -8.78
C TRP A 277 3.09 -18.34 -7.68
N SER A 278 3.79 -19.00 -6.75
CA SER A 278 3.17 -19.66 -5.59
C SER A 278 2.47 -18.67 -4.65
N VAL A 279 3.08 -17.50 -4.45
CA VAL A 279 2.58 -16.45 -3.54
C VAL A 279 1.36 -15.74 -4.13
N THR A 280 1.33 -15.54 -5.46
CA THR A 280 0.18 -14.94 -6.14
C THR A 280 -1.04 -15.85 -6.03
N SER A 281 -0.86 -17.14 -6.34
CA SER A 281 -1.91 -18.15 -6.20
C SER A 281 -2.40 -18.30 -4.75
N LEU A 282 -1.49 -18.18 -3.76
CA LEU A 282 -1.86 -18.24 -2.34
C LEU A 282 -2.71 -17.04 -1.91
N ALA A 283 -2.38 -15.81 -2.36
CA ALA A 283 -3.20 -14.63 -2.08
C ALA A 283 -4.60 -14.77 -2.70
N GLU A 284 -4.68 -15.23 -3.96
CA GLU A 284 -5.96 -15.50 -4.61
C GLU A 284 -6.77 -16.56 -3.86
N HIS A 285 -6.11 -17.63 -3.41
CA HIS A 285 -6.73 -18.70 -2.64
C HIS A 285 -7.39 -18.17 -1.37
N TYR A 286 -6.69 -17.37 -0.56
CA TYR A 286 -7.26 -16.79 0.66
C TYR A 286 -8.44 -15.87 0.39
N PHE A 287 -8.33 -14.96 -0.59
CA PHE A 287 -9.45 -14.09 -0.91
C PHE A 287 -10.66 -14.87 -1.43
N ALA A 288 -10.43 -15.94 -2.20
CA ALA A 288 -11.49 -16.84 -2.66
C ALA A 288 -12.13 -17.61 -1.49
N LEU A 289 -11.34 -18.13 -0.53
CA LEU A 289 -11.87 -18.78 0.68
C LEU A 289 -12.78 -17.84 1.49
N GLY A 290 -12.43 -16.55 1.58
CA GLY A 290 -13.27 -15.53 2.20
C GLY A 290 -14.61 -15.36 1.48
N LEU A 291 -14.63 -15.40 0.14
CA LEU A 291 -15.86 -15.30 -0.65
C LEU A 291 -16.73 -16.56 -0.61
N LEU A 292 -16.13 -17.72 -0.34
CA LEU A 292 -16.83 -19.00 -0.22
C LEU A 292 -17.56 -19.17 1.12
N GLN A 293 -17.35 -18.27 2.09
CA GLN A 293 -18.06 -18.32 3.37
C GLN A 293 -19.56 -18.06 3.19
N PRO A 294 -20.43 -18.64 4.02
CA PRO A 294 -21.85 -18.30 4.02
C PRO A 294 -22.06 -16.86 4.49
N ASP A 295 -23.06 -16.18 3.95
CA ASP A 295 -23.51 -14.84 4.38
C ASP A 295 -22.42 -13.75 4.40
N VAL A 296 -21.57 -13.70 3.36
CA VAL A 296 -20.57 -12.63 3.19
C VAL A 296 -21.26 -11.27 3.11
N ALA A 297 -21.04 -10.43 4.12
CA ALA A 297 -21.55 -9.07 4.12
C ALA A 297 -21.01 -8.27 2.93
N ASP A 298 -21.83 -7.34 2.40
CA ASP A 298 -21.48 -6.55 1.20
C ASP A 298 -20.13 -5.82 1.32
N GLU A 299 -19.76 -5.40 2.55
CA GLU A 299 -18.47 -4.76 2.82
C GLU A 299 -17.28 -5.70 2.54
N TYR A 300 -17.37 -6.96 2.99
CA TYR A 300 -16.38 -7.99 2.68
C TYR A 300 -16.43 -8.38 1.21
N GLY A 301 -17.64 -8.52 0.63
CA GLY A 301 -17.82 -8.81 -0.80
C GLY A 301 -17.12 -7.78 -1.69
N LEU A 302 -17.24 -6.49 -1.34
CA LEU A 302 -16.53 -5.40 -2.00
C LEU A 302 -15.01 -5.54 -1.85
N ARG A 303 -14.49 -5.69 -0.62
CA ARG A 303 -13.04 -5.70 -0.37
C ARG A 303 -12.35 -6.92 -0.97
N LEU A 304 -12.93 -8.11 -0.83
CA LEU A 304 -12.35 -9.35 -1.35
C LEU A 304 -12.29 -9.34 -2.88
N ASN A 305 -13.38 -8.97 -3.56
CA ASN A 305 -13.37 -8.82 -5.03
C ASN A 305 -12.41 -7.72 -5.48
N TYR A 306 -12.37 -6.59 -4.76
CA TYR A 306 -11.40 -5.53 -5.04
C TYR A 306 -9.95 -6.04 -4.97
N MET A 307 -9.63 -6.83 -3.95
CA MET A 307 -8.29 -7.39 -3.78
C MET A 307 -7.98 -8.46 -4.82
N LEU A 308 -8.91 -9.36 -5.17
CA LEU A 308 -8.75 -10.31 -6.27
C LEU A 308 -8.41 -9.61 -7.58
N GLY A 309 -9.16 -8.57 -7.96
CA GLY A 309 -8.84 -7.78 -9.15
C GLY A 309 -7.45 -7.13 -9.10
N LYS A 310 -6.94 -6.80 -7.90
CA LYS A 310 -5.58 -6.24 -7.72
C LYS A 310 -4.51 -7.32 -7.86
N VAL A 311 -4.75 -8.52 -7.33
CA VAL A 311 -3.85 -9.68 -7.46
C VAL A 311 -3.74 -10.10 -8.92
N THR A 312 -4.86 -10.29 -9.61
CA THR A 312 -4.87 -10.61 -11.05
C THR A 312 -4.16 -9.54 -11.88
N LYS A 313 -4.41 -8.25 -11.60
CA LYS A 313 -3.70 -7.14 -12.27
C LYS A 313 -2.19 -7.11 -12.00
N TYR A 314 -1.74 -7.62 -10.85
CA TYR A 314 -0.33 -7.77 -10.53
C TYR A 314 0.29 -8.89 -11.35
N ALA A 315 -0.34 -10.07 -11.39
CA ALA A 315 0.07 -11.22 -12.18
C ALA A 315 0.27 -10.86 -13.66
N ILE A 316 -0.76 -10.28 -14.30
CA ILE A 316 -0.72 -9.82 -15.70
C ILE A 316 0.51 -8.95 -16.01
N LYS A 317 0.77 -7.95 -15.14
CA LYS A 317 1.89 -7.01 -15.35
C LYS A 317 3.24 -7.70 -15.27
N LYS A 318 3.33 -8.71 -14.41
CA LYS A 318 4.57 -9.43 -14.14
C LYS A 318 4.88 -10.38 -15.29
N ASP A 319 3.91 -11.18 -15.71
CA ASP A 319 4.07 -12.15 -16.79
C ASP A 319 4.28 -11.46 -18.15
N ARG A 320 4.10 -10.12 -18.18
CA ARG A 320 3.99 -9.32 -19.41
C ARG A 320 2.99 -9.96 -20.38
N SER A 321 1.99 -10.62 -19.80
CA SER A 321 0.91 -11.26 -20.53
C SER A 321 0.05 -10.13 -21.09
N ASP A 322 0.03 -10.02 -22.41
CA ASP A 322 -0.98 -9.23 -23.12
C ASP A 322 -2.27 -10.06 -23.31
N CYS A 323 -2.44 -11.16 -22.55
CA CYS A 323 -3.62 -11.99 -22.57
C CYS A 323 -4.84 -11.19 -22.14
N LEU A 324 -5.75 -11.01 -23.10
CA LEU A 324 -6.99 -10.26 -22.89
C LEU A 324 -7.93 -10.98 -21.90
N ASP A 325 -7.87 -12.31 -21.83
CA ASP A 325 -8.73 -13.11 -20.94
C ASP A 325 -8.40 -12.85 -19.46
N GLU A 326 -7.12 -12.69 -19.11
CA GLU A 326 -6.72 -12.33 -17.76
C GLU A 326 -7.21 -10.91 -17.39
N TRP A 327 -7.13 -9.97 -18.34
CA TRP A 327 -7.71 -8.63 -18.15
C TRP A 327 -9.22 -8.66 -17.96
N LYS A 328 -9.93 -9.58 -18.64
CA LYS A 328 -11.37 -9.77 -18.45
C LYS A 328 -11.69 -10.19 -17.03
N VAL A 329 -10.95 -11.17 -16.48
CA VAL A 329 -11.09 -11.61 -15.08
C VAL A 329 -10.87 -10.45 -14.11
N ALA A 330 -9.81 -9.66 -14.31
CA ALA A 330 -9.53 -8.51 -13.46
C ALA A 330 -10.65 -7.43 -13.50
N LEU A 331 -11.21 -7.15 -14.69
CA LEU A 331 -12.33 -6.21 -14.85
C LEU A 331 -13.61 -6.75 -14.21
N GLU A 332 -13.88 -8.05 -14.32
CA GLU A 332 -15.03 -8.72 -13.71
C GLU A 332 -15.00 -8.61 -12.19
N TYR A 333 -13.84 -8.82 -11.56
CA TYR A 333 -13.67 -8.61 -10.12
C TYR A 333 -13.94 -7.16 -9.70
N PHE A 334 -13.39 -6.17 -10.41
CA PHE A 334 -13.67 -4.76 -10.09
C PHE A 334 -15.12 -4.38 -10.33
N HIS A 335 -15.76 -4.93 -11.36
CA HIS A 335 -17.17 -4.74 -11.62
C HIS A 335 -18.03 -5.35 -10.50
N THR A 336 -17.73 -6.58 -10.10
CA THR A 336 -18.42 -7.27 -9.00
C THR A 336 -18.29 -6.50 -7.69
N ALA A 337 -17.07 -6.04 -7.35
CA ALA A 337 -16.85 -5.18 -6.19
C ALA A 337 -17.69 -3.88 -6.25
N GLU A 338 -17.81 -3.28 -7.43
CA GLU A 338 -18.67 -2.11 -7.65
C GLU A 338 -20.16 -2.44 -7.50
N THR A 339 -20.61 -3.64 -7.89
CA THR A 339 -22.01 -4.05 -7.65
C THR A 339 -22.32 -4.17 -6.15
N TYR A 340 -21.40 -4.70 -5.33
CA TYR A 340 -21.54 -4.71 -3.87
C TYR A 340 -21.63 -3.29 -3.30
N ARG A 341 -20.81 -2.37 -3.80
CA ARG A 341 -20.89 -0.95 -3.41
C ARG A 341 -22.26 -0.34 -3.71
N GLN A 342 -22.83 -0.66 -4.88
CA GLN A 342 -24.11 -0.10 -5.32
C GLN A 342 -25.32 -0.69 -4.60
N ARG A 343 -25.19 -1.87 -3.98
CA ARG A 343 -26.25 -2.53 -3.20
C ARG A 343 -26.37 -1.98 -1.78
N SER A 344 -25.30 -1.43 -1.23
CA SER A 344 -25.24 -0.93 0.14
C SER A 344 -25.08 0.59 0.18
N ASP A 345 -26.05 1.28 0.76
CA ASP A 345 -26.02 2.73 0.98
C ASP A 345 -24.85 3.16 1.88
N THR A 346 -24.36 2.28 2.77
CA THR A 346 -23.23 2.59 3.67
C THR A 346 -21.88 2.60 2.95
N LEU A 347 -21.79 1.94 1.79
CA LEU A 347 -20.55 1.80 1.01
C LEU A 347 -20.44 2.80 -0.13
N GLU A 348 -21.45 3.64 -0.34
CA GLU A 348 -21.47 4.60 -1.44
C GLU A 348 -20.21 5.49 -1.43
N SER A 349 -19.68 5.78 -0.24
CA SER A 349 -18.46 6.56 0.02
C SER A 349 -17.14 5.90 -0.38
N LEU A 350 -17.13 4.62 -0.81
CA LEU A 350 -15.91 3.87 -1.17
C LEU A 350 -15.81 3.63 -2.69
N PRO A 351 -15.53 4.65 -3.52
CA PRO A 351 -15.53 4.53 -4.99
C PRO A 351 -14.30 3.80 -5.57
N HIS A 352 -13.48 3.17 -4.73
CA HIS A 352 -12.21 2.57 -5.12
C HIS A 352 -12.35 1.51 -6.22
N ALA A 353 -13.39 0.66 -6.13
CA ALA A 353 -13.68 -0.37 -7.13
C ALA A 353 -14.07 0.25 -8.48
N PHE A 354 -15.02 1.18 -8.47
CA PHE A 354 -15.40 1.99 -9.63
C PHE A 354 -14.18 2.62 -10.32
N TYR A 355 -13.31 3.29 -9.56
CA TYR A 355 -12.12 3.91 -10.13
C TYR A 355 -11.13 2.90 -10.68
N GLN A 356 -10.91 1.76 -10.02
CA GLN A 356 -10.01 0.73 -10.57
C GLN A 356 -10.57 0.11 -11.85
N LEU A 357 -11.89 -0.10 -11.94
CA LEU A 357 -12.55 -0.58 -13.15
C LEU A 357 -12.28 0.36 -14.33
N HIS A 358 -12.61 1.64 -14.19
CA HIS A 358 -12.45 2.62 -15.28
C HIS A 358 -10.99 2.96 -15.55
N ALA A 359 -10.11 2.95 -14.55
CA ALA A 359 -8.67 3.10 -14.74
C ALA A 359 -8.05 1.92 -15.51
N CYS A 360 -8.53 0.68 -15.30
CA CYS A 360 -8.07 -0.48 -16.07
C CYS A 360 -8.54 -0.42 -17.52
N ARG A 361 -9.81 -0.05 -17.76
CA ARG A 361 -10.35 0.21 -19.11
C ARG A 361 -9.53 1.27 -19.84
N LEU A 362 -9.24 2.40 -19.18
CA LEU A 362 -8.39 3.46 -19.72
C LEU A 362 -6.97 2.96 -20.04
N LYS A 363 -6.38 2.14 -19.16
CA LYS A 363 -5.04 1.58 -19.38
C LYS A 363 -5.00 0.71 -20.64
N LEU A 364 -6.02 -0.11 -20.89
CA LEU A 364 -6.13 -0.93 -22.10
C LEU A 364 -6.22 -0.07 -23.37
N LEU A 365 -7.04 1.00 -23.32
CA LEU A 365 -7.18 1.93 -24.46
C LEU A 365 -5.90 2.69 -24.78
N LEU A 366 -5.10 3.02 -23.77
CA LEU A 366 -3.86 3.78 -23.90
C LEU A 366 -2.60 2.91 -23.93
N ALA A 367 -2.72 1.58 -23.96
CA ALA A 367 -1.58 0.67 -24.00
C ALA A 367 -0.64 0.91 -25.22
N PRO A 368 -1.15 1.17 -26.43
CA PRO A 368 -0.30 1.48 -27.60
C PRO A 368 0.37 2.86 -27.56
N VAL A 369 -0.07 3.75 -26.66
CA VAL A 369 0.41 5.14 -26.62
C VAL A 369 1.80 5.21 -25.99
N ASN A 370 2.74 5.77 -26.73
CA ASN A 370 4.09 6.05 -26.31
C ASN A 370 4.08 7.17 -25.26
N LYS A 371 4.73 6.89 -24.14
CA LYS A 371 4.80 7.79 -22.98
C LYS A 371 5.98 8.76 -23.07
N SER A 372 6.89 8.59 -24.03
CA SER A 372 8.02 9.51 -24.28
C SER A 372 7.56 10.86 -24.84
N GLY A 373 6.35 10.93 -25.41
CA GLY A 373 5.82 12.12 -26.07
C GLY A 373 6.23 12.25 -27.54
N GLU A 374 6.83 11.20 -28.11
CA GLU A 374 7.06 11.13 -29.56
C GLU A 374 5.73 11.03 -30.31
N LYS A 375 5.65 11.72 -31.46
CA LYS A 375 4.48 11.64 -32.33
C LYS A 375 4.39 10.24 -32.93
N GLN A 376 3.26 9.59 -32.74
CA GLN A 376 2.96 8.29 -33.34
C GLN A 376 1.94 8.44 -34.46
N THR A 377 2.03 7.55 -35.45
CA THR A 377 1.02 7.47 -36.52
C THR A 377 -0.24 6.75 -36.03
N ARG A 378 -1.36 6.89 -36.76
CA ARG A 378 -2.62 6.18 -36.41
C ARG A 378 -2.45 4.67 -36.46
N ASP A 379 -1.67 4.16 -37.41
CA ASP A 379 -1.42 2.73 -37.59
C ASP A 379 -0.62 2.16 -36.42
N GLU A 380 0.38 2.89 -35.92
CA GLU A 380 1.13 2.54 -34.70
C GLU A 380 0.26 2.51 -33.44
N LEU A 381 -0.86 3.22 -33.46
CA LEU A 381 -1.78 3.34 -32.34
C LEU A 381 -2.97 2.39 -32.41
N ALA A 382 -3.18 1.65 -33.51
CA ALA A 382 -4.38 0.85 -33.72
C ALA A 382 -4.57 -0.20 -32.59
N PRO A 383 -5.66 -0.13 -31.79
CA PRO A 383 -5.95 -1.13 -30.78
C PRO A 383 -6.57 -2.38 -31.41
N SER A 384 -6.44 -3.54 -30.75
CA SER A 384 -7.16 -4.73 -31.19
C SER A 384 -8.68 -4.58 -31.01
N VAL A 385 -9.47 -5.09 -31.96
CA VAL A 385 -10.94 -5.11 -31.86
C VAL A 385 -11.40 -5.83 -30.60
N HIS A 386 -10.71 -6.90 -30.21
CA HIS A 386 -11.00 -7.66 -29.00
C HIS A 386 -10.84 -6.78 -27.74
N THR A 387 -9.79 -5.97 -27.67
CA THR A 387 -9.58 -5.00 -26.58
C THR A 387 -10.72 -3.99 -26.50
N LEU A 388 -11.15 -3.45 -27.64
CA LEU A 388 -12.25 -2.50 -27.67
C LEU A 388 -13.58 -3.13 -27.25
N ARG A 389 -13.85 -4.38 -27.66
CA ARG A 389 -15.03 -5.14 -27.22
C ARG A 389 -15.02 -5.34 -25.71
N LEU A 390 -13.90 -5.80 -25.14
CA LEU A 390 -13.77 -5.98 -23.69
C LEU A 390 -14.01 -4.66 -22.93
N VAL A 391 -13.42 -3.56 -23.41
CA VAL A 391 -13.61 -2.24 -22.77
C VAL A 391 -15.07 -1.75 -22.89
N ASN A 392 -15.77 -2.14 -23.96
CA ASN A 392 -17.19 -1.84 -24.15
C ASN A 392 -18.12 -2.70 -23.28
N GLU A 393 -17.75 -3.92 -22.90
CA GLU A 393 -18.56 -4.77 -21.99
C GLU A 393 -18.85 -4.04 -20.66
N TYR A 394 -17.88 -3.28 -20.16
CA TYR A 394 -17.96 -2.52 -18.91
C TYR A 394 -18.26 -1.04 -19.13
N PHE A 395 -19.04 -0.71 -20.16
CA PHE A 395 -19.41 0.66 -20.51
C PHE A 395 -20.04 1.40 -19.31
N TYR A 396 -19.59 2.62 -19.05
CA TYR A 396 -20.13 3.44 -17.99
C TYR A 396 -21.46 4.06 -18.43
N VAL A 397 -22.55 3.69 -17.76
CA VAL A 397 -23.89 4.26 -17.99
C VAL A 397 -24.14 5.36 -16.98
N LYS A 398 -24.41 6.57 -17.49
CA LYS A 398 -24.73 7.74 -16.67
C LYS A 398 -26.03 7.49 -15.90
N ARG A 399 -25.98 7.45 -14.56
CA ARG A 399 -27.21 7.49 -13.75
C ARG A 399 -27.83 8.89 -13.85
N PRO A 400 -29.12 9.04 -14.17
CA PRO A 400 -29.76 10.35 -14.21
C PRO A 400 -29.61 11.01 -12.84
N VAL A 401 -29.03 12.20 -12.81
CA VAL A 401 -28.93 12.99 -11.58
C VAL A 401 -30.35 13.37 -11.19
N LYS A 402 -30.77 13.10 -9.94
CA LYS A 402 -32.04 13.65 -9.42
C LYS A 402 -31.99 15.16 -9.63
N PRO A 403 -32.95 15.77 -10.36
CA PRO A 403 -32.86 17.18 -10.71
C PRO A 403 -32.78 18.02 -9.44
N SER A 404 -31.61 18.60 -9.19
CA SER A 404 -31.46 19.69 -8.24
C SER A 404 -32.26 20.87 -8.78
N THR A 405 -33.10 21.47 -7.93
CA THR A 405 -33.86 22.69 -8.19
C THR A 405 -32.93 23.88 -8.39
N SER A 406 -32.30 23.94 -9.56
CA SER A 406 -31.70 25.15 -10.11
C SER A 406 -31.69 24.98 -11.61
N SER A 407 -32.60 25.70 -12.25
CA SER A 407 -32.71 25.80 -13.70
C SER A 407 -31.44 26.43 -14.28
N ASP A 408 -30.53 25.61 -14.77
CA ASP A 408 -29.62 25.99 -15.83
C ASP A 408 -29.80 25.00 -16.97
N MET A 409 -30.63 25.43 -17.93
CA MET A 409 -30.79 24.78 -19.22
C MET A 409 -29.50 25.01 -20.01
N SER A 410 -28.54 24.08 -19.91
CA SER A 410 -27.59 23.86 -20.99
C SER A 410 -28.14 22.75 -21.88
N THR A 411 -28.70 23.14 -23.01
CA THR A 411 -28.96 22.28 -24.14
C THR A 411 -27.64 21.63 -24.58
N ASP A 412 -27.52 20.32 -24.40
CA ASP A 412 -26.67 19.51 -25.27
C ASP A 412 -27.20 18.07 -25.32
N ASP A 413 -28.29 17.90 -26.06
CA ASP A 413 -28.78 16.63 -26.62
C ASP A 413 -27.81 16.11 -27.74
N ALA A 414 -26.50 16.28 -27.57
CA ALA A 414 -25.50 15.94 -28.57
C ALA A 414 -25.07 14.46 -28.41
N LEU A 415 -25.91 13.55 -28.92
CA LEU A 415 -25.66 12.10 -29.06
C LEU A 415 -25.17 11.41 -27.78
N ASP A 416 -26.11 10.97 -26.92
CA ASP A 416 -25.79 9.99 -25.89
C ASP A 416 -25.25 8.71 -26.56
N TRP A 417 -23.94 8.52 -26.43
CA TRP A 417 -23.27 7.29 -26.86
C TRP A 417 -23.66 6.17 -25.91
N THR A 418 -24.20 5.09 -26.47
CA THR A 418 -24.60 3.89 -25.73
C THR A 418 -23.65 2.73 -26.03
N GLN A 419 -23.64 1.74 -25.14
CA GLN A 419 -22.88 0.50 -25.33
C GLN A 419 -23.20 -0.17 -26.68
N ASP A 420 -24.48 -0.16 -27.09
CA ASP A 420 -24.93 -0.75 -28.36
C ASP A 420 -24.41 0.03 -29.59
N ARG A 421 -24.41 1.36 -29.53
CA ARG A 421 -23.88 2.21 -30.62
C ARG A 421 -22.38 1.99 -30.81
N ILE A 422 -21.64 1.82 -29.71
CA ILE A 422 -20.23 1.42 -29.80
C ILE A 422 -20.12 0.03 -30.41
N GLY A 423 -20.97 -0.92 -30.00
CA GLY A 423 -21.02 -2.26 -30.60
C GLY A 423 -21.17 -2.26 -32.12
N GLN A 424 -21.99 -1.36 -32.67
CA GLN A 424 -22.15 -1.18 -34.12
C GLN A 424 -20.85 -0.69 -34.78
N LEU A 425 -20.14 0.26 -34.17
CA LEU A 425 -18.85 0.74 -34.68
C LEU A 425 -17.77 -0.35 -34.65
N LEU A 426 -17.83 -1.26 -33.66
CA LEU A 426 -16.88 -2.39 -33.53
C LEU A 426 -17.08 -3.50 -34.58
N ALA A 427 -18.15 -3.40 -35.40
CA ALA A 427 -18.39 -4.27 -36.55
C ALA A 427 -18.02 -3.58 -37.88
N GLY A 428 -17.60 -2.32 -37.85
CA GLY A 428 -17.26 -1.52 -39.02
C GLY A 428 -15.81 -1.67 -39.48
N ASP A 429 -15.36 -0.68 -40.26
CA ASP A 429 -14.00 -0.54 -40.79
C ASP A 429 -13.03 0.11 -39.79
N ASP A 430 -11.77 0.29 -40.19
CA ASP A 430 -10.73 0.88 -39.32
C ASP A 430 -11.09 2.30 -38.83
N ALA A 431 -11.77 3.09 -39.66
CA ALA A 431 -12.28 4.41 -39.27
C ALA A 431 -13.34 4.30 -38.16
N SER A 432 -14.23 3.30 -38.26
CA SER A 432 -15.23 2.99 -37.23
C SER A 432 -14.58 2.51 -35.93
N LEU A 433 -13.53 1.68 -36.00
CA LEU A 433 -12.77 1.24 -34.83
C LEU A 433 -12.05 2.39 -34.13
N TRP A 434 -11.45 3.30 -34.90
CA TRP A 434 -10.81 4.51 -34.35
C TRP A 434 -11.83 5.38 -33.61
N LYS A 435 -12.99 5.62 -34.23
CA LYS A 435 -14.09 6.37 -33.63
C LYS A 435 -14.61 5.69 -32.36
N ALA A 436 -14.78 4.36 -32.38
CA ALA A 436 -15.18 3.60 -31.20
C ALA A 436 -14.20 3.80 -30.05
N ARG A 437 -12.89 3.75 -30.33
CA ARG A 437 -11.84 3.99 -29.33
C ARG A 437 -11.92 5.38 -28.72
N GLN A 438 -12.13 6.42 -29.52
CA GLN A 438 -12.28 7.80 -29.03
C GLN A 438 -13.46 7.92 -28.05
N HIS A 439 -14.60 7.34 -28.38
CA HIS A 439 -15.78 7.36 -27.51
C HIS A 439 -15.62 6.46 -26.27
N LEU A 440 -14.89 5.35 -26.36
CA LEU A 440 -14.58 4.53 -25.18
C LEU A 440 -13.58 5.25 -24.25
N LEU A 441 -12.62 5.98 -24.80
CA LEU A 441 -11.71 6.85 -24.05
C LEU A 441 -12.52 7.92 -23.30
N TRP A 442 -13.48 8.55 -23.99
CA TRP A 442 -14.43 9.48 -23.37
C TRP A 442 -15.10 8.88 -22.16
N ASN A 443 -15.71 7.72 -22.36
CA ASN A 443 -16.56 7.08 -21.38
C ASN A 443 -15.76 6.79 -20.10
N CYS A 444 -14.48 6.45 -20.23
CA CYS A 444 -13.59 6.27 -19.08
C CYS A 444 -13.25 7.59 -18.38
N LEU A 445 -12.93 8.64 -19.14
CA LEU A 445 -12.61 9.97 -18.58
C LEU A 445 -13.81 10.57 -17.86
N GLU A 446 -15.00 10.51 -18.48
CA GLU A 446 -16.25 10.99 -17.88
C GLU A 446 -16.60 10.20 -16.62
N ALA A 447 -16.46 8.88 -16.64
CA ALA A 447 -16.68 8.06 -15.45
C ALA A 447 -15.78 8.52 -14.29
N MET A 448 -14.48 8.72 -14.54
CA MET A 448 -13.53 9.15 -13.51
C MET A 448 -13.75 10.58 -13.02
N GLU A 449 -14.33 11.47 -13.83
CA GLU A 449 -14.67 12.84 -13.42
C GLU A 449 -15.94 12.89 -12.54
N ARG A 450 -16.84 11.91 -12.67
CA ARG A 450 -18.23 12.01 -12.21
C ARG A 450 -18.47 11.73 -10.73
N ILE A 451 -17.69 10.87 -10.09
CA ILE A 451 -17.85 10.66 -8.65
C ILE A 451 -17.06 11.76 -7.95
N PRO A 452 -17.72 12.77 -7.33
CA PRO A 452 -17.02 13.75 -6.54
C PRO A 452 -16.33 13.02 -5.39
N LEU A 453 -15.02 13.17 -5.32
CA LEU A 453 -14.28 12.75 -4.14
C LEU A 453 -14.57 13.82 -3.07
N ASP A 454 -15.52 13.54 -2.19
CA ASP A 454 -15.67 14.24 -0.89
C ASP A 454 -14.41 14.12 -0.01
N ASP A 455 -13.42 13.40 -0.54
CA ASP A 455 -12.29 12.89 0.18
C ASP A 455 -11.22 13.96 0.44
N ARG A 456 -10.89 14.08 1.72
CA ARG A 456 -9.82 14.96 2.23
C ARG A 456 -8.43 14.45 1.83
N TYR A 457 -8.36 13.28 1.19
CA TYR A 457 -7.15 12.49 0.97
C TYR A 457 -6.69 12.43 -0.50
N PHE A 458 -5.52 11.85 -0.71
CA PHE A 458 -4.82 11.72 -1.99
C PHE A 458 -5.34 10.51 -2.77
N HIS A 459 -6.35 10.70 -3.61
CA HIS A 459 -6.98 9.60 -4.32
C HIS A 459 -6.29 9.29 -5.67
N PRO A 460 -5.94 8.02 -5.99
CA PRO A 460 -5.37 7.62 -7.28
C PRO A 460 -6.18 8.02 -8.53
N ALA A 461 -7.47 8.32 -8.36
CA ALA A 461 -8.34 8.74 -9.45
C ALA A 461 -7.88 10.04 -10.10
N TYR A 462 -7.45 11.04 -9.33
CA TYR A 462 -6.92 12.30 -9.90
C TYR A 462 -5.70 12.05 -10.78
N TYR A 463 -4.81 11.16 -10.33
CA TYR A 463 -3.64 10.75 -11.12
C TYR A 463 -4.06 10.02 -12.39
N MET A 464 -4.95 9.02 -12.31
CA MET A 464 -5.38 8.25 -13.49
C MET A 464 -6.17 9.09 -14.48
N TYR A 465 -7.00 10.03 -14.00
CA TYR A 465 -7.73 10.99 -14.81
C TYR A 465 -6.77 11.93 -15.55
N ALA A 466 -5.85 12.57 -14.83
CA ALA A 466 -4.84 13.44 -15.45
C ALA A 466 -3.91 12.67 -16.41
N TRP A 467 -3.56 11.43 -16.07
CA TRP A 467 -2.81 10.54 -16.96
C TRP A 467 -3.58 10.25 -18.25
N GLY A 468 -4.88 9.96 -18.14
CA GLY A 468 -5.79 9.78 -19.27
C GLY A 468 -5.91 11.02 -20.15
N ILE A 469 -6.09 12.20 -19.57
CA ILE A 469 -6.13 13.48 -20.30
C ILE A 469 -4.82 13.71 -21.07
N ARG A 470 -3.68 13.52 -20.39
CA ARG A 470 -2.37 13.82 -20.96
C ARG A 470 -2.01 12.92 -22.14
N HIS A 471 -2.25 11.62 -22.01
CA HIS A 471 -1.89 10.66 -23.07
C HIS A 471 -3.03 10.39 -24.05
N GLY A 472 -4.25 10.76 -23.69
CA GLY A 472 -5.42 10.68 -24.57
C GLY A 472 -5.31 11.54 -25.82
N GLN A 473 -4.55 12.64 -25.77
CA GLN A 473 -4.34 13.52 -26.93
C GLN A 473 -3.82 12.77 -28.17
N ALA A 474 -3.04 11.70 -28.00
CA ALA A 474 -2.53 10.90 -29.12
C ALA A 474 -3.63 10.10 -29.84
N VAL A 475 -4.75 9.85 -29.16
CA VAL A 475 -5.87 9.02 -29.65
C VAL A 475 -6.99 9.86 -30.26
N VAL A 476 -7.06 11.14 -29.91
CA VAL A 476 -8.20 11.97 -30.25
C VAL A 476 -7.88 12.90 -31.41
N ASP A 477 -8.81 13.01 -32.35
CA ASP A 477 -8.67 13.91 -33.49
C ASP A 477 -8.85 15.36 -33.05
N LEU A 478 -7.83 16.18 -33.28
CA LEU A 478 -7.79 17.60 -32.88
C LEU A 478 -8.81 18.47 -33.63
N ASP A 479 -9.41 17.94 -34.70
CA ASP A 479 -10.42 18.65 -35.51
C ASP A 479 -11.79 18.73 -34.81
N ASN A 480 -11.97 18.00 -33.70
CA ASN A 480 -13.17 18.11 -32.88
C ASN A 480 -12.91 19.06 -31.69
N GLU A 481 -13.53 20.23 -31.74
CA GLU A 481 -13.35 21.32 -30.75
C GLU A 481 -13.58 20.84 -29.30
N PHE A 482 -14.57 19.98 -29.07
CA PHE A 482 -14.87 19.46 -27.72
C PHE A 482 -13.70 18.65 -27.14
N TRP A 483 -13.04 17.87 -28.01
CA TRP A 483 -11.93 17.01 -27.64
C TRP A 483 -10.62 17.77 -27.46
N ALA A 484 -10.39 18.73 -28.37
CA ALA A 484 -9.22 19.59 -28.39
C ALA A 484 -9.12 20.42 -27.11
N ASP A 485 -10.23 20.83 -26.50
CA ASP A 485 -10.21 21.62 -25.27
C ASP A 485 -10.02 20.79 -23.99
N ARG A 486 -10.50 19.54 -23.98
CA ARG A 486 -10.41 18.67 -22.79
C ARG A 486 -9.09 17.90 -22.68
N CYS A 487 -8.60 17.30 -23.77
CA CYS A 487 -7.38 16.47 -23.74
C CYS A 487 -6.11 17.29 -23.97
N THR A 488 -5.85 18.26 -23.08
CA THR A 488 -4.71 19.18 -23.19
C THR A 488 -3.76 19.10 -22.00
N LEU A 489 -2.53 19.56 -22.23
CA LEU A 489 -1.54 19.68 -21.17
C LEU A 489 -2.00 20.61 -20.02
N PRO A 490 -2.59 21.80 -20.26
CA PRO A 490 -3.20 22.62 -19.20
C PRO A 490 -4.33 21.90 -18.45
N SER A 491 -5.18 21.15 -19.14
CA SER A 491 -6.26 20.38 -18.50
C SER A 491 -5.71 19.27 -17.58
N ALA A 492 -4.63 18.60 -17.99
CA ALA A 492 -3.95 17.63 -17.12
C ALA A 492 -3.32 18.29 -15.88
N VAL A 493 -2.72 19.49 -16.03
CA VAL A 493 -2.22 20.28 -14.89
C VAL A 493 -3.36 20.66 -13.94
N LYS A 494 -4.51 21.10 -14.48
CA LYS A 494 -5.70 21.46 -13.71
C LYS A 494 -6.26 20.25 -12.95
N ALA A 495 -6.29 19.07 -13.57
CA ALA A 495 -6.73 17.82 -12.95
C ALA A 495 -5.83 17.37 -11.78
N MET A 496 -4.52 17.61 -11.87
CA MET A 496 -3.57 17.28 -10.80
C MET A 496 -3.54 18.32 -9.67
N LYS A 497 -3.95 19.56 -9.92
CA LYS A 497 -3.87 20.69 -8.97
C LYS A 497 -4.48 20.38 -7.59
N PRO A 498 -5.66 19.73 -7.47
CA PRO A 498 -6.27 19.43 -6.17
C PRO A 498 -5.42 18.53 -5.26
N LEU A 499 -4.54 17.69 -5.83
CA LEU A 499 -3.63 16.84 -5.04
C LEU A 499 -2.56 17.65 -4.30
N PHE A 500 -2.27 18.88 -4.73
CA PHE A 500 -1.17 19.70 -4.26
C PHE A 500 -1.60 21.15 -3.95
N ASP A 501 -2.81 21.36 -3.41
CA ASP A 501 -3.31 22.71 -3.09
C ASP A 501 -2.88 23.19 -1.68
N ARG A 502 -2.69 24.52 -1.54
CA ARG A 502 -2.15 25.23 -0.36
C ARG A 502 -2.95 25.01 0.93
N LYS A 503 -4.23 24.59 0.83
CA LYS A 503 -5.11 24.31 1.97
C LYS A 503 -4.88 22.94 2.63
N ARG A 504 -4.11 22.05 1.99
CA ARG A 504 -3.73 20.73 2.51
C ARG A 504 -2.30 20.77 3.05
N GLN A 505 -2.01 21.66 3.99
CA GLN A 505 -0.67 21.77 4.60
C GLN A 505 -0.23 20.38 5.09
N GLN A 506 0.69 19.65 4.47
CA GLN A 506 1.75 20.04 3.55
C GLN A 506 1.65 19.21 2.24
N VAL A 507 2.48 19.54 1.25
CA VAL A 507 2.97 18.57 0.24
C VAL A 507 3.58 17.31 0.90
N VAL A 508 3.72 17.35 2.23
CA VAL A 508 4.22 16.40 3.23
C VAL A 508 3.19 15.99 4.29
N ALA A 509 1.90 16.31 4.13
CA ALA A 509 0.88 15.81 5.05
C ALA A 509 0.95 14.28 5.07
N ILE A 510 1.41 13.80 6.20
CA ILE A 510 1.31 12.48 6.78
C ILE A 510 -0.10 11.89 6.55
N TRP A 511 -0.22 10.85 5.72
CA TRP A 511 -1.50 10.23 5.32
C TRP A 511 -1.64 8.77 5.78
N LEU A 512 -1.11 8.45 6.96
CA LEU A 512 -1.64 7.31 7.69
C LEU A 512 -2.70 7.89 8.60
N SER A 513 -3.93 7.44 8.45
CA SER A 513 -4.97 7.80 9.40
C SER A 513 -4.57 7.27 10.77
N GLU A 514 -4.38 8.17 11.73
CA GLU A 514 -4.36 7.81 13.16
C GLU A 514 -5.80 7.62 13.70
N ALA A 515 -6.82 7.83 12.86
CA ALA A 515 -8.24 7.64 13.15
C ALA A 515 -8.76 6.30 12.59
N ASP A 516 -9.92 5.86 13.09
CA ASP A 516 -10.64 4.69 12.59
C ASP A 516 -11.02 4.89 11.10
N THR A 517 -10.16 4.45 10.19
CA THR A 517 -10.45 4.45 8.76
C THR A 517 -11.26 3.25 8.35
N ASN A 518 -11.98 3.37 7.25
CA ASN A 518 -12.67 2.23 6.65
C ASN A 518 -11.65 1.12 6.32
N ASN A 519 -12.04 -0.14 6.52
CA ASN A 519 -11.18 -1.32 6.29
C ASN A 519 -10.49 -1.29 4.92
N LEU A 520 -11.18 -0.80 3.87
CA LEU A 520 -10.65 -0.69 2.51
C LEU A 520 -9.48 0.30 2.39
N GLU A 521 -9.49 1.38 3.17
CA GLU A 521 -8.41 2.36 3.22
C GLU A 521 -7.22 1.81 4.01
N GLU A 522 -7.46 1.07 5.09
CA GLU A 522 -6.41 0.34 5.80
C GLU A 522 -5.67 -0.66 4.89
N LEU A 523 -6.36 -1.26 3.91
CA LEU A 523 -5.72 -2.16 2.93
C LEU A 523 -4.62 -1.46 2.12
N HIS A 524 -4.75 -0.15 1.93
CA HIS A 524 -3.80 0.66 1.19
C HIS A 524 -2.74 1.32 2.07
N GLN A 525 -2.91 1.29 3.40
CA GLN A 525 -2.01 1.86 4.39
C GLN A 525 -0.78 1.00 4.66
N GLN A 526 0.27 1.28 3.88
CA GLN A 526 1.68 1.05 4.24
C GLN A 526 2.44 2.35 3.95
N GLN A 527 3.27 2.80 4.88
CA GLN A 527 3.98 4.08 4.75
C GLN A 527 4.85 4.08 3.50
N ALA A 528 5.64 3.02 3.30
CA ALA A 528 6.52 2.87 2.14
C ALA A 528 5.76 2.92 0.81
N LYS A 529 4.62 2.23 0.72
CA LYS A 529 3.78 2.21 -0.49
C LYS A 529 3.17 3.57 -0.79
N TYR A 530 2.71 4.29 0.24
CA TYR A 530 2.21 5.64 0.08
C TYR A 530 3.31 6.62 -0.34
N ASP A 531 4.50 6.51 0.22
CA ASP A 531 5.64 7.34 -0.16
C ASP A 531 6.04 7.12 -1.62
N GLN A 532 6.04 5.88 -2.10
CA GLN A 532 6.23 5.57 -3.51
C GLN A 532 5.15 6.17 -4.41
N LEU A 533 3.86 6.05 -4.04
CA LEU A 533 2.75 6.64 -4.80
C LEU A 533 2.84 8.17 -4.83
N ARG A 534 3.21 8.77 -3.69
CA ARG A 534 3.42 10.21 -3.56
C ARG A 534 4.54 10.68 -4.48
N LEU A 535 5.70 10.01 -4.44
CA LEU A 535 6.82 10.32 -5.32
C LEU A 535 6.43 10.15 -6.79
N LYS A 536 5.68 9.09 -7.13
CA LYS A 536 5.20 8.83 -8.49
C LYS A 536 4.31 9.97 -9.00
N TYR A 537 3.29 10.38 -8.24
CA TYR A 537 2.35 11.40 -8.72
C TYR A 537 2.97 12.79 -8.67
N PHE A 538 3.83 13.07 -7.69
CA PHE A 538 4.61 14.30 -7.63
C PHE A 538 5.55 14.43 -8.84
N THR A 539 6.26 13.34 -9.18
CA THR A 539 7.11 13.29 -10.37
C THR A 539 6.30 13.50 -11.65
N PHE A 540 5.14 12.86 -11.77
CA PHE A 540 4.26 13.05 -12.92
C PHE A 540 3.76 14.50 -13.01
N TYR A 541 3.38 15.11 -11.88
CA TYR A 541 2.92 16.49 -11.85
C TYR A 541 4.03 17.46 -12.25
N LEU A 542 5.23 17.35 -11.64
CA LEU A 542 6.42 18.13 -11.98
C LEU A 542 6.73 18.05 -13.47
N HIS A 543 6.79 16.84 -14.03
CA HIS A 543 7.08 16.66 -15.44
C HIS A 543 5.99 17.27 -16.34
N THR A 544 4.71 17.17 -15.96
CA THR A 544 3.60 17.81 -16.69
C THR A 544 3.72 19.34 -16.66
N MET A 545 4.11 19.94 -15.52
CA MET A 545 4.34 21.39 -15.40
C MET A 545 5.60 21.85 -16.13
N THR A 546 6.66 21.04 -16.13
CA THR A 546 7.89 21.32 -16.88
C THR A 546 7.59 21.40 -18.38
N LEU A 547 6.80 20.45 -18.91
CA LEU A 547 6.34 20.48 -20.29
C LEU A 547 5.44 21.69 -20.58
N ALA A 548 4.63 22.11 -19.60
CA ALA A 548 3.75 23.27 -19.73
C ALA A 548 4.50 24.62 -19.59
N GLY A 549 5.78 24.60 -19.23
CA GLY A 549 6.57 25.81 -18.99
C GLY A 549 6.19 26.56 -17.70
N ASP A 550 5.43 25.94 -16.78
CA ASP A 550 4.94 26.59 -15.55
C ASP A 550 6.03 26.66 -14.46
N SER A 551 6.98 27.56 -14.66
CA SER A 551 8.10 27.76 -13.73
C SER A 551 7.69 28.32 -12.37
N GLN A 552 6.58 29.05 -12.29
CA GLN A 552 6.10 29.58 -11.01
C GLN A 552 5.62 28.44 -10.13
N ARG A 553 4.82 27.52 -10.69
CA ARG A 553 4.27 26.41 -9.92
C ARG A 553 5.34 25.42 -9.47
N VAL A 554 6.34 25.14 -10.29
CA VAL A 554 7.50 24.32 -9.89
C VAL A 554 8.28 24.99 -8.75
N SER A 555 8.45 26.31 -8.79
CA SER A 555 9.09 27.08 -7.71
C SER A 555 8.27 27.03 -6.41
N ASP A 556 6.94 27.18 -6.49
CA ASP A 556 6.04 27.06 -5.35
C ASP A 556 6.17 25.68 -4.68
N LEU A 557 6.13 24.61 -5.47
CA LEU A 557 6.26 23.23 -4.97
C LEU A 557 7.63 22.98 -4.33
N THR A 558 8.70 23.51 -4.92
CA THR A 558 10.06 23.40 -4.36
C THR A 558 10.13 24.10 -3.01
N SER A 559 9.60 25.32 -2.91
CA SER A 559 9.51 26.06 -1.64
C SER A 559 8.70 25.31 -0.59
N TRP A 560 7.60 24.67 -0.98
CA TRP A 560 6.79 23.88 -0.05
C TRP A 560 7.53 22.66 0.50
N VAL A 561 8.28 21.96 -0.35
CA VAL A 561 9.13 20.84 0.11
C VAL A 561 10.21 21.34 1.07
N LEU A 562 10.89 22.45 0.74
CA LEU A 562 11.90 23.06 1.61
C LEU A 562 11.33 23.58 2.94
N SER A 563 10.06 23.99 2.97
CA SER A 563 9.39 24.46 4.19
C SER A 563 8.91 23.33 5.11
N SER A 564 9.04 22.07 4.68
CA SER A 564 8.68 20.91 5.48
C SER A 564 9.58 20.78 6.71
N LYS A 565 8.97 20.52 7.88
CA LYS A 565 9.69 20.21 9.13
C LYS A 565 9.84 18.71 9.37
N GLU A 566 9.26 17.87 8.50
CA GLU A 566 9.33 16.41 8.61
C GLU A 566 10.69 15.90 8.12
N GLU A 567 11.42 15.21 8.99
CA GLU A 567 12.67 14.52 8.66
C GLU A 567 12.35 13.13 8.09
N HIS A 568 12.12 13.07 6.77
CA HIS A 568 11.69 11.85 6.10
C HIS A 568 12.25 11.76 4.67
N TRP A 569 12.79 10.59 4.30
CA TRP A 569 13.47 10.37 3.01
C TRP A 569 12.65 10.78 1.78
N VAL A 570 11.33 10.54 1.80
CA VAL A 570 10.45 10.91 0.69
C VAL A 570 10.45 12.42 0.42
N VAL A 571 10.66 13.25 1.45
CA VAL A 571 10.74 14.71 1.32
C VAL A 571 12.00 15.09 0.57
N ASP A 572 13.13 14.46 0.91
CA ASP A 572 14.41 14.67 0.23
C ASP A 572 14.37 14.17 -1.23
N ALA A 573 13.76 12.99 -1.46
CA ALA A 573 13.53 12.48 -2.81
C ALA A 573 12.63 13.41 -3.64
N MET A 574 11.59 14.00 -3.03
CA MET A 574 10.75 15.00 -3.68
C MET A 574 11.52 16.29 -3.95
N LEU A 575 12.35 16.76 -3.03
CA LEU A 575 13.20 17.93 -3.23
C LEU A 575 14.11 17.73 -4.45
N LEU A 576 14.72 16.55 -4.55
CA LEU A 576 15.55 16.18 -5.68
C LEU A 576 14.78 16.25 -7.02
N LYS A 577 13.56 15.69 -7.07
CA LYS A 577 12.73 15.77 -8.28
C LYS A 577 12.35 17.22 -8.62
N ALA A 578 12.04 18.04 -7.61
CA ALA A 578 11.66 19.43 -7.79
C ALA A 578 12.83 20.30 -8.31
N LEU A 579 14.04 20.08 -7.78
CA LEU A 579 15.26 20.73 -8.23
C LEU A 579 15.65 20.28 -9.65
N SER A 580 15.48 19.00 -9.99
CA SER A 580 15.66 18.49 -11.35
C SER A 580 14.71 19.16 -12.35
N ALA A 581 13.42 19.26 -12.02
CA ALA A 581 12.43 19.95 -12.84
C ALA A 581 12.75 21.46 -12.99
N SER A 582 13.19 22.11 -11.91
CA SER A 582 13.64 23.50 -11.91
C SER A 582 14.85 23.70 -12.82
N SER A 583 15.82 22.78 -12.78
CA SER A 583 17.00 22.78 -13.65
C SER A 583 16.63 22.65 -15.12
N GLN A 584 15.70 21.74 -15.47
CA GLN A 584 15.21 21.57 -16.85
C GLN A 584 14.59 22.87 -17.39
N LEU A 585 13.72 23.52 -16.61
CA LEU A 585 13.12 24.80 -16.98
C LEU A 585 14.15 25.93 -17.11
N ALA A 586 15.13 25.98 -16.20
CA ALA A 586 16.20 26.97 -16.23
C ALA A 586 17.11 26.80 -17.45
N ARG A 587 17.46 25.56 -17.83
CA ARG A 587 18.22 25.27 -19.07
C ARG A 587 17.49 25.77 -20.31
N GLY A 588 16.19 25.53 -20.41
CA GLY A 588 15.37 26.04 -21.53
C GLY A 588 15.38 27.56 -21.61
N LYS A 589 15.24 28.25 -20.48
CA LYS A 589 15.33 29.72 -20.41
C LYS A 589 16.72 30.25 -20.73
N LEU A 590 17.78 29.58 -20.29
CA LEU A 590 19.16 29.95 -20.61
C LEU A 590 19.42 29.82 -22.12
N LEU A 591 18.92 28.74 -22.75
CA LEU A 591 19.02 28.55 -24.20
C LEU A 591 18.28 29.65 -24.97
N ASP A 592 17.06 29.99 -24.55
CA ASP A 592 16.28 31.11 -25.14
C ASP A 592 17.01 32.45 -24.99
N LEU A 593 17.55 32.75 -23.81
CA LEU A 593 18.36 33.95 -23.58
C LEU A 593 19.64 33.96 -24.42
N PHE A 594 20.29 32.81 -24.58
CA PHE A 594 21.49 32.67 -25.41
C PHE A 594 21.17 32.88 -26.90
N VAL A 595 20.06 32.32 -27.40
CA VAL A 595 19.57 32.56 -28.77
C VAL A 595 19.27 34.04 -28.99
N LYS A 596 18.63 34.71 -28.01
CA LYS A 596 18.37 36.16 -28.07
C LYS A 596 19.63 37.02 -28.01
N CYS A 597 20.68 36.55 -27.34
CA CYS A 597 22.01 37.19 -27.40
C CYS A 597 22.68 37.04 -28.78
N LEU A 598 22.51 35.88 -29.43
CA LEU A 598 23.07 35.61 -30.77
C LEU A 598 22.29 36.32 -31.89
N PHE A 599 20.97 36.47 -31.72
CA PHE A 599 20.07 37.11 -32.67
C PHE A 599 19.25 38.22 -31.99
N PRO A 600 19.89 39.33 -31.58
CA PRO A 600 19.20 40.42 -30.89
C PRO A 600 18.18 41.10 -31.81
N SER A 601 16.92 41.17 -31.37
CA SER A 601 15.91 42.06 -31.95
C SER A 601 16.25 43.51 -31.65
N GLN A 602 15.89 44.45 -32.53
CA GLN A 602 16.31 45.86 -32.45
C GLN A 602 15.81 46.64 -31.21
N GLU A 603 14.99 46.04 -30.35
CA GLU A 603 14.33 46.74 -29.22
C GLU A 603 14.81 46.34 -27.81
N GLU A 604 15.69 45.35 -27.62
CA GLU A 604 16.03 44.86 -26.27
C GLU A 604 17.52 45.00 -25.89
N ALA A 605 17.90 46.17 -25.39
CA ALA A 605 19.25 46.47 -24.93
C ALA A 605 19.48 46.10 -23.44
N ASN A 606 19.47 44.80 -23.05
CA ASN A 606 20.04 44.39 -21.74
C ASN A 606 20.24 42.87 -21.49
N TYR A 607 20.48 42.06 -22.52
CA TYR A 607 20.52 40.59 -22.35
C TYR A 607 21.65 40.09 -21.42
N GLN A 608 22.82 40.74 -21.40
CA GLN A 608 23.96 40.29 -20.60
C GLN A 608 23.69 40.27 -19.08
N SER A 609 23.06 41.33 -18.55
CA SER A 609 22.69 41.39 -17.12
C SER A 609 21.63 40.35 -16.76
N LYS A 610 20.64 40.15 -17.64
CA LYS A 610 19.61 39.10 -17.48
C LYS A 610 20.23 37.69 -17.49
N VAL A 611 21.20 37.43 -18.37
CA VAL A 611 21.94 36.16 -18.43
C VAL A 611 22.74 35.93 -17.15
N LEU A 612 23.46 36.93 -16.66
CA LEU A 612 24.27 36.82 -15.44
C LEU A 612 23.40 36.54 -14.20
N ALA A 613 22.26 37.24 -14.06
CA ALA A 613 21.30 36.98 -13.00
C ALA A 613 20.71 35.56 -13.08
N HIS A 614 20.48 35.06 -14.29
CA HIS A 614 19.97 33.70 -14.50
C HIS A 614 21.02 32.63 -14.15
N LEU A 615 22.28 32.85 -14.52
CA LEU A 615 23.41 31.96 -14.16
C LEU A 615 23.60 31.89 -12.64
N ASN A 616 23.53 33.03 -11.94
CA ASN A 616 23.59 33.05 -10.47
C ASN A 616 22.46 32.22 -9.84
N ARG A 617 21.23 32.34 -10.35
CA ARG A 617 20.09 31.53 -9.89
C ARG A 617 20.30 30.04 -10.16
N MET A 618 20.87 29.68 -11.31
CA MET A 618 21.21 28.28 -11.61
C MET A 618 22.31 27.75 -10.68
N TYR A 619 23.28 28.57 -10.32
CA TYR A 619 24.33 28.19 -9.37
C TYR A 619 23.76 27.95 -7.96
N THR A 620 22.82 28.79 -7.49
CA THR A 620 22.10 28.53 -6.23
C THR A 620 21.32 27.21 -6.27
N ILE A 621 20.57 26.96 -7.34
CA ILE A 621 19.86 25.68 -7.52
C ILE A 621 20.84 24.49 -7.53
N TYR A 622 22.02 24.66 -8.13
CA TYR A 622 23.07 23.64 -8.13
C TYR A 622 23.61 23.37 -6.72
N LEU A 623 23.87 24.40 -5.91
CA LEU A 623 24.32 24.24 -4.53
C LEU A 623 23.26 23.52 -3.68
N GLU A 624 22.00 23.94 -3.76
CA GLU A 624 20.87 23.28 -3.09
C GLU A 624 20.70 21.84 -3.58
N TYR A 625 20.85 21.61 -4.90
CA TYR A 625 20.84 20.27 -5.48
C TYR A 625 21.98 19.44 -4.93
N ASN A 626 23.18 19.98 -4.80
CA ASN A 626 24.32 19.23 -4.29
C ASN A 626 24.12 18.87 -2.81
N GLU A 627 23.63 19.80 -2.00
CA GLU A 627 23.32 19.55 -0.58
C GLU A 627 22.16 18.55 -0.40
N ALA A 628 21.07 18.71 -1.16
CA ALA A 628 19.97 17.75 -1.19
C ALA A 628 20.44 16.39 -1.73
N TRP A 629 21.28 16.37 -2.77
CA TRP A 629 21.87 15.16 -3.33
C TRP A 629 22.73 14.46 -2.30
N HIS A 630 23.57 15.16 -1.53
CA HIS A 630 24.35 14.55 -0.47
C HIS A 630 23.46 13.97 0.65
N ARG A 631 22.36 14.62 1.03
CA ARG A 631 21.40 14.04 2.01
C ARG A 631 20.62 12.86 1.45
N VAL A 632 20.22 12.94 0.18
CA VAL A 632 19.55 11.86 -0.57
C VAL A 632 20.52 10.71 -0.85
N ARG A 633 21.82 10.96 -0.89
CA ARG A 633 22.88 10.00 -1.21
C ARG A 633 23.51 9.40 0.03
N THR A 634 23.58 10.10 1.16
CA THR A 634 23.73 9.44 2.47
C THR A 634 22.47 8.67 2.85
N SER A 635 21.37 8.83 2.08
CA SER A 635 20.26 7.88 2.01
C SER A 635 20.38 6.81 0.91
N HIS A 636 20.80 7.13 -0.30
CA HIS A 636 20.79 6.22 -1.46
C HIS A 636 22.18 5.68 -1.88
N GLU A 637 23.19 5.82 -1.02
CA GLU A 637 24.42 5.03 -0.92
C GLU A 637 24.47 4.35 0.43
#